data_AF-A0A0G2E9I4-F1
#
_entry.id   AF-A0A0G2E9I4-F1
#
_cell.length_a   1.000
_cell.length_b   1.000
_cell.length_c   1.000
_cell.angle_alpha   90.00
_cell.angle_beta   90.00
_cell.angle_gamma   90.00
#
_symmetry.space_group_name_H-M   'P 1'
#
loop_
_entity.id
_entity.type
_entity.pdbx_description
1 polymer ?
#
loop_
_entity_poly.entity_id
_entity_poly.type
_entity_poly.pdbx_seq_one_letter_code
_entity_poly.pdbx_strand_id
1 'polypeptide(L)'
;MSQALTEYFVSGFDVILPTVVEELNIPSTSKTWPANAFSLVVACFLLTFGRLGDMYGGYPVYVGGIVWFTIWTFIAGWSQNELMMDFCRALGGLGPAAYLPSGLMLLGSYYRPGPRKNMVFAIYGAMAPLGFYIGIFFAGIAAQLTTWRWYFFIGTIISFSTGLVAYFAIPSDREERKGMGVKMDWWGAVLISVGLVLVVYAITDSSNAPNGWGTPYIYALLIVGVLLLAVAIYVEGWVAEQPLLPFDIFHVKYMKPLCIALLFSYGSLGVFLLYATFYMTNIMRGEPLQLVAWFTPMALGGCIISTVGGLVLHRIPGTGIIILAGAAWIISPLLFAIAPIGANYWAYTFPSMICATIAIDLTFTVTNVFFTTSLPLKRQGLAGALINTLVQLSIAIFLGFADVTAANTEHLGLADSYKAVFWFEVGLAGVAQVLMVGFVKLKPASSDLTVDEKAVLELTAEAAEMRRNRLRQGLTAYGDAHFSLFLRKAFIKAAGHSDDALSRPVIGIINTSSGFNPCHANVPQLLDALKRGVQLAGGLPVEFPTISLHESFATPTSMFLRNLMSMDTEEMVRAQPLDAVVMIGGCDKTVPAQLMGVSGTCGVMGTASTMACITAALGLMSLRGGATAPAVSAARLRVAEETGKNAVYAATHKDRLSLLPTNILTRESFLNAITVLQAIGGSTNAVVHLLAIINRHPTLAGTITLADFDQVGRRTPLLVDLKPSGAGYMTDFHDAGGMPALLHQLRPLLHLSAATITGATLGEALDACGFRPFAASASVIRPLSDPLYPAASLVVLTGNLAPRGAVMKASASKDRRLLQHSGPACVFRDAADLARRVDDPDLRVSRDSVLVLQNIGPRGHPGMPEAGLLPVPRKLAREGVEDMVRVSDGRMSGTAGGTVVLHVSPEASEVESVLGVVRDGDVIRLDLEGRRLDVLLGEEEIRRRIEERREAERRRAEAEEVDAAAAGRLKVVRRGYRALYDKCVNQADEGADFDFLTARGI
;
A
#
# COMPACT_ATOMS: atom_id res chain seq x y z
N MET A 1 28.64 13.33 -19.16
CA MET A 1 29.94 13.80 -18.65
C MET A 1 30.88 12.68 -18.23
N SER A 2 30.55 11.78 -17.28
CA SER A 2 31.44 10.67 -16.89
C SER A 2 31.97 9.85 -18.09
N GLN A 3 31.09 9.33 -18.95
CA GLN A 3 31.51 8.63 -20.17
C GLN A 3 32.41 9.50 -21.07
N ALA A 4 32.06 10.78 -21.24
CA ALA A 4 32.86 11.71 -22.04
C ALA A 4 34.27 11.95 -21.47
N LEU A 5 34.42 11.96 -20.14
CA LEU A 5 35.71 12.07 -19.46
C LEU A 5 36.56 10.81 -19.60
N THR A 6 35.94 9.64 -19.68
CA THR A 6 36.67 8.40 -19.99
C THR A 6 37.14 8.40 -21.44
N GLU A 7 36.25 8.65 -22.41
CA GLU A 7 36.64 8.65 -23.84
C GLU A 7 37.63 9.77 -24.20
N TYR A 8 37.58 10.91 -23.50
CA TYR A 8 38.62 11.95 -23.60
C TYR A 8 40.01 11.39 -23.31
N PHE A 9 40.14 10.55 -22.27
CA PHE A 9 41.39 10.02 -21.73
C PHE A 9 41.80 8.62 -22.22
N VAL A 10 40.92 7.93 -22.92
CA VAL A 10 41.29 6.83 -23.83
C VAL A 10 41.67 7.44 -25.18
N SER A 11 40.68 7.75 -26.01
CA SER A 11 40.85 8.03 -27.44
C SER A 11 41.59 9.33 -27.75
N GLY A 12 41.46 10.36 -26.90
CA GLY A 12 42.25 11.58 -27.04
C GLY A 12 43.74 11.35 -26.76
N PHE A 13 44.08 10.36 -25.93
CA PHE A 13 45.47 10.10 -25.58
C PHE A 13 46.22 9.41 -26.73
N ASP A 14 45.56 8.54 -27.51
CA ASP A 14 46.17 7.89 -28.68
C ASP A 14 46.66 8.88 -29.74
N VAL A 15 46.01 10.05 -29.86
CA VAL A 15 46.40 11.14 -30.76
C VAL A 15 47.58 11.97 -30.22
N ILE A 16 47.73 12.08 -28.89
CA ILE A 16 48.84 12.83 -28.27
C ILE A 16 50.07 11.95 -27.95
N LEU A 17 49.87 10.63 -27.93
CA LEU A 17 50.88 9.64 -27.58
C LEU A 17 52.19 9.77 -28.38
N PRO A 18 52.20 10.01 -29.71
CA PRO A 18 53.46 10.20 -30.45
C PRO A 18 54.30 11.37 -29.90
N THR A 19 53.68 12.49 -29.57
CA THR A 19 54.35 13.67 -29.00
C THR A 19 54.84 13.42 -27.58
N VAL A 20 54.05 12.71 -26.75
CA VAL A 20 54.46 12.34 -25.38
C VAL A 20 55.65 11.37 -25.41
N VAL A 21 55.65 10.41 -26.33
CA VAL A 21 56.75 9.46 -26.56
C VAL A 21 58.03 10.17 -26.97
N GLU A 22 57.95 11.17 -27.85
CA GLU A 22 59.10 11.96 -28.29
C GLU A 22 59.64 12.87 -27.16
N GLU A 23 58.79 13.68 -26.52
CA GLU A 23 59.23 14.60 -25.45
C GLU A 23 59.75 13.87 -24.20
N LEU A 24 59.15 12.74 -23.81
CA LEU A 24 59.61 11.96 -22.64
C LEU A 24 60.70 10.93 -22.98
N ASN A 25 61.15 10.86 -24.25
CA ASN A 25 62.18 9.94 -24.74
C ASN A 25 61.85 8.45 -24.45
N ILE A 26 60.58 8.06 -24.66
CA ILE A 26 60.08 6.70 -24.38
C ILE A 26 60.66 5.71 -25.41
N PRO A 27 61.25 4.58 -24.99
CA PRO A 27 61.79 3.55 -25.87
C PRO A 27 60.79 3.06 -26.93
N SER A 28 61.29 2.64 -28.09
CA SER A 28 60.46 2.00 -29.13
C SER A 28 59.72 0.76 -28.64
N THR A 29 60.29 0.07 -27.65
CA THR A 29 59.74 -1.14 -27.01
C THR A 29 58.80 -0.84 -25.83
N SER A 30 58.26 0.37 -25.70
CA SER A 30 57.27 0.68 -24.66
C SER A 30 56.29 1.80 -25.02
N LYS A 31 56.30 2.25 -26.29
CA LYS A 31 55.46 3.37 -26.77
C LYS A 31 53.96 3.21 -26.51
N THR A 32 53.45 1.99 -26.35
CA THR A 32 52.04 1.69 -26.11
C THR A 32 51.68 1.63 -24.61
N TRP A 33 52.64 1.52 -23.69
CA TRP A 33 52.37 1.38 -22.25
C TRP A 33 51.61 2.56 -21.62
N PRO A 34 51.92 3.84 -21.92
CA PRO A 34 51.17 4.98 -21.38
C PRO A 34 49.67 5.00 -21.76
N ALA A 35 49.29 4.34 -22.86
CA ALA A 35 47.89 4.14 -23.23
C ALA A 35 47.31 2.94 -22.48
N ASN A 36 47.97 1.78 -22.60
CA ASN A 36 47.51 0.51 -22.04
C ASN A 36 47.36 0.52 -20.51
N ALA A 37 48.26 1.19 -19.77
CA ALA A 37 48.25 1.25 -18.31
C ALA A 37 46.95 1.84 -17.74
N PHE A 38 46.34 2.81 -18.43
CA PHE A 38 45.06 3.41 -18.02
C PHE A 38 43.91 2.41 -18.22
N SER A 39 43.69 1.95 -19.45
CA SER A 39 42.58 1.05 -19.79
C SER A 39 42.66 -0.29 -19.05
N LEU A 40 43.88 -0.79 -18.78
CA LEU A 40 44.10 -1.99 -17.97
C LEU A 40 43.59 -1.82 -16.53
N VAL A 41 43.95 -0.72 -15.84
CA VAL A 41 43.48 -0.49 -14.47
C VAL A 41 41.98 -0.21 -14.43
N VAL A 42 41.43 0.48 -15.43
CA VAL A 42 39.96 0.61 -15.58
C VAL A 42 39.33 -0.79 -15.66
N ALA A 43 39.77 -1.64 -16.59
CA ALA A 43 39.23 -2.99 -16.79
C ALA A 43 39.30 -3.86 -15.52
N CYS A 44 40.43 -3.85 -14.81
CA CYS A 44 40.65 -4.75 -13.67
C CYS A 44 39.83 -4.39 -12.43
N PHE A 45 39.55 -3.10 -12.20
CA PHE A 45 38.88 -2.64 -10.97
C PHE A 45 37.38 -2.33 -11.13
N LEU A 46 36.82 -2.37 -12.35
CA LEU A 46 35.41 -2.07 -12.62
C LEU A 46 34.42 -2.93 -11.84
N LEU A 47 34.66 -4.25 -11.71
CA LEU A 47 33.81 -5.15 -10.92
C LEU A 47 33.90 -4.81 -9.42
N THR A 48 35.12 -4.62 -8.92
CA THR A 48 35.40 -4.26 -7.51
C THR A 48 34.71 -2.95 -7.12
N PHE A 49 34.79 -1.91 -7.95
CA PHE A 49 34.13 -0.63 -7.69
C PHE A 49 32.62 -0.66 -7.94
N GLY A 50 32.13 -1.41 -8.93
CA GLY A 50 30.69 -1.66 -9.09
C GLY A 50 30.08 -2.24 -7.82
N ARG A 51 30.80 -3.18 -7.18
CA ARG A 51 30.39 -3.76 -5.89
C ARG A 51 30.52 -2.81 -4.71
N LEU A 52 31.54 -1.94 -4.68
CA LEU A 52 31.58 -0.83 -3.70
C LEU A 52 30.36 0.12 -3.86
N GLY A 53 29.90 0.35 -5.10
CA GLY A 53 28.66 1.07 -5.38
C GLY A 53 27.43 0.38 -4.80
N ASP A 54 27.25 -0.92 -5.08
CA ASP A 54 26.14 -1.73 -4.53
C ASP A 54 26.15 -1.77 -2.97
N MET A 55 27.32 -1.61 -2.33
CA MET A 55 27.48 -1.59 -0.86
C MET A 55 27.27 -0.22 -0.20
N TYR A 56 27.82 0.85 -0.78
CA TYR A 56 27.90 2.17 -0.13
C TYR A 56 26.98 3.24 -0.74
N GLY A 57 26.32 2.92 -1.86
CA GLY A 57 25.59 3.87 -2.69
C GLY A 57 26.44 4.37 -3.87
N GLY A 58 25.79 4.68 -4.98
CA GLY A 58 26.42 5.19 -6.19
C GLY A 58 26.95 6.62 -6.01
N TYR A 59 26.28 7.46 -5.22
CA TYR A 59 26.69 8.85 -4.98
C TYR A 59 28.12 8.96 -4.41
N PRO A 60 28.46 8.35 -3.25
CA PRO A 60 29.80 8.48 -2.67
C PRO A 60 30.90 7.86 -3.55
N VAL A 61 30.63 6.76 -4.26
CA VAL A 61 31.62 6.11 -5.13
C VAL A 61 31.84 6.91 -6.41
N TYR A 62 30.79 7.48 -7.01
CA TYR A 62 30.90 8.38 -8.16
C TYR A 62 31.70 9.65 -7.82
N VAL A 63 31.35 10.32 -6.71
CA VAL A 63 32.01 11.57 -6.29
C VAL A 63 33.45 11.32 -5.85
N GLY A 64 33.71 10.23 -5.10
CA GLY A 64 35.07 9.83 -4.74
C GLY A 64 35.93 9.52 -5.98
N GLY A 65 35.37 8.77 -6.93
CA GLY A 65 36.04 8.41 -8.19
C GLY A 65 36.43 9.61 -9.04
N ILE A 66 35.55 10.60 -9.19
CA ILE A 66 35.85 11.79 -10.01
C ILE A 66 36.81 12.77 -9.33
N VAL A 67 36.79 12.88 -8.00
CA VAL A 67 37.80 13.65 -7.24
C VAL A 67 39.17 12.99 -7.37
N TRP A 68 39.25 11.67 -7.18
CA TRP A 68 40.49 10.90 -7.37
C TRP A 68 41.04 11.05 -8.80
N PHE A 69 40.16 10.95 -9.81
CA PHE A 69 40.52 11.14 -11.20
C PHE A 69 41.08 12.55 -11.47
N THR A 70 40.46 13.58 -10.92
CA THR A 70 40.90 14.98 -11.06
C THR A 70 42.31 15.17 -10.50
N ILE A 71 42.61 14.59 -9.34
CA ILE A 71 43.92 14.69 -8.69
C ILE A 71 45.02 14.02 -9.52
N TRP A 72 44.83 12.78 -9.96
CA TRP A 72 45.86 12.07 -10.73
C TRP A 72 46.01 12.59 -12.17
N THR A 73 44.92 13.08 -12.77
CA THR A 73 44.98 13.78 -14.06
C THR A 73 45.77 15.08 -13.97
N PHE A 74 45.61 15.85 -12.89
CA PHE A 74 46.40 17.04 -12.63
C PHE A 74 47.89 16.68 -12.52
N ILE A 75 48.24 15.72 -11.66
CA ILE A 75 49.64 15.27 -11.44
C ILE A 75 50.28 14.74 -12.74
N ALA A 76 49.53 14.01 -13.58
CA ALA A 76 50.03 13.49 -14.85
C ALA A 76 50.56 14.58 -15.80
N GLY A 77 49.99 15.79 -15.77
CA GLY A 77 50.50 16.94 -16.53
C GLY A 77 51.89 17.45 -16.08
N TRP A 78 52.35 17.06 -14.89
CA TRP A 78 53.73 17.31 -14.41
C TRP A 78 54.67 16.13 -14.63
N SER A 79 54.29 15.10 -15.40
CA SER A 79 55.18 13.96 -15.68
C SER A 79 56.52 14.41 -16.32
N GLN A 80 57.60 13.75 -15.91
CA GLN A 80 58.98 14.04 -16.35
C GLN A 80 59.68 12.83 -17.01
N ASN A 81 59.07 11.64 -16.95
CA ASN A 81 59.56 10.40 -17.55
C ASN A 81 58.40 9.41 -17.72
N GLU A 82 58.67 8.34 -18.48
CA GLU A 82 57.81 7.18 -18.72
C GLU A 82 57.17 6.62 -17.44
N LEU A 83 57.98 6.19 -16.45
CA LEU A 83 57.50 5.58 -15.21
C LEU A 83 56.53 6.48 -14.43
N MET A 84 56.77 7.80 -14.41
CA MET A 84 55.88 8.76 -13.77
C MET A 84 54.56 8.92 -14.55
N MET A 85 54.62 8.93 -15.90
CA MET A 85 53.43 8.96 -16.75
C MET A 85 52.59 7.69 -16.52
N ASP A 86 53.19 6.51 -16.64
CA ASP A 86 52.50 5.22 -16.48
C ASP A 86 51.88 5.06 -15.10
N PHE A 87 52.59 5.46 -14.04
CA PHE A 87 52.07 5.41 -12.68
C PHE A 87 50.88 6.37 -12.47
N CYS A 88 50.94 7.59 -13.02
CA CYS A 88 49.82 8.53 -12.95
C CYS A 88 48.63 8.10 -13.83
N ARG A 89 48.89 7.48 -14.99
CA ARG A 89 47.86 6.89 -15.86
C ARG A 89 47.18 5.71 -15.17
N ALA A 90 47.95 4.79 -14.59
CA ALA A 90 47.45 3.66 -13.81
C ALA A 90 46.57 4.11 -12.64
N LEU A 91 47.05 5.00 -11.77
CA LEU A 91 46.26 5.50 -10.64
C LEU A 91 45.07 6.36 -11.09
N GLY A 92 45.17 7.07 -12.21
CA GLY A 92 44.05 7.72 -12.87
C GLY A 92 42.94 6.73 -13.29
N GLY A 93 43.29 5.52 -13.74
CA GLY A 93 42.35 4.47 -14.16
C GLY A 93 41.39 3.98 -13.07
N LEU A 94 41.76 4.12 -11.79
CA LEU A 94 40.87 3.83 -10.66
C LEU A 94 39.66 4.80 -10.60
N GLY A 95 39.81 6.01 -11.16
CA GLY A 95 38.75 7.02 -11.22
C GLY A 95 37.55 6.59 -12.08
N PRO A 96 37.74 6.31 -13.39
CA PRO A 96 36.69 5.75 -14.24
C PRO A 96 36.15 4.41 -13.73
N ALA A 97 37.02 3.53 -13.20
CA ALA A 97 36.57 2.27 -12.59
C ALA A 97 35.52 2.52 -11.47
N ALA A 98 35.68 3.58 -10.69
CA ALA A 98 34.72 4.02 -9.68
C ALA A 98 33.48 4.72 -10.27
N TYR A 99 33.65 5.72 -11.16
CA TYR A 99 32.53 6.57 -11.58
C TYR A 99 31.67 6.01 -12.73
N LEU A 100 32.17 5.08 -13.55
CA LEU A 100 31.40 4.47 -14.64
C LEU A 100 30.26 3.56 -14.16
N PRO A 101 30.50 2.51 -13.34
CA PRO A 101 29.43 1.61 -12.89
C PRO A 101 28.48 2.34 -11.93
N SER A 102 29.03 3.19 -11.05
CA SER A 102 28.24 4.05 -10.15
C SER A 102 27.35 5.01 -10.92
N GLY A 103 27.86 5.60 -12.01
CA GLY A 103 27.09 6.50 -12.88
C GLY A 103 25.92 5.80 -13.57
N LEU A 104 26.15 4.61 -14.15
CA LEU A 104 25.07 3.83 -14.76
C LEU A 104 24.05 3.35 -13.72
N MET A 105 24.50 2.99 -12.51
CA MET A 105 23.62 2.59 -11.40
C MET A 105 22.72 3.74 -10.94
N LEU A 106 23.24 4.98 -10.81
CA LEU A 106 22.47 6.17 -10.46
C LEU A 106 21.41 6.51 -11.53
N LEU A 107 21.76 6.41 -12.81
CA LEU A 107 20.78 6.55 -13.90
C LEU A 107 19.76 5.39 -13.91
N GLY A 108 20.21 4.20 -13.52
CA GLY A 108 19.41 2.99 -13.36
C GLY A 108 18.35 3.10 -12.25
N SER A 109 18.66 3.75 -11.12
CA SER A 109 17.75 3.93 -9.98
C SER A 109 16.80 5.12 -10.14
N TYR A 110 17.30 6.32 -10.48
CA TYR A 110 16.46 7.52 -10.49
C TYR A 110 15.43 7.57 -11.64
N TYR A 111 15.74 6.97 -12.80
CA TYR A 111 14.83 6.97 -13.94
C TYR A 111 14.02 5.68 -14.03
N ARG A 112 12.70 5.80 -13.79
CA ARG A 112 11.74 4.69 -13.99
C ARG A 112 11.68 4.30 -15.48
N PRO A 113 11.51 3.01 -15.82
CA PRO A 113 11.42 2.53 -17.20
C PRO A 113 10.36 3.25 -18.05
N GLY A 114 10.61 3.30 -19.36
CA GLY A 114 9.81 4.03 -20.35
C GLY A 114 10.60 5.11 -21.09
N PRO A 115 9.93 5.94 -21.93
CA PRO A 115 10.61 6.81 -22.90
C PRO A 115 11.64 7.77 -22.30
N ARG A 116 11.42 8.27 -21.07
CA ARG A 116 12.37 9.14 -20.37
C ARG A 116 13.68 8.43 -20.02
N LYS A 117 13.63 7.17 -19.56
CA LYS A 117 14.83 6.38 -19.27
C LYS A 117 15.61 6.09 -20.55
N ASN A 118 14.92 5.66 -21.61
CA ASN A 118 15.53 5.39 -22.91
C ASN A 118 16.24 6.64 -23.46
N MET A 119 15.61 7.81 -23.36
CA MET A 119 16.22 9.09 -23.75
C MET A 119 17.45 9.45 -22.90
N VAL A 120 17.40 9.26 -21.58
CA VAL A 120 18.55 9.54 -20.69
C VAL A 120 19.71 8.58 -20.94
N PHE A 121 19.45 7.30 -21.20
CA PHE A 121 20.48 6.31 -21.56
C PHE A 121 21.05 6.56 -22.96
N ALA A 122 20.24 7.03 -23.91
CA ALA A 122 20.71 7.48 -25.22
C ALA A 122 21.60 8.73 -25.13
N ILE A 123 21.24 9.71 -24.29
CA ILE A 123 22.09 10.87 -23.98
C ILE A 123 23.40 10.42 -23.32
N TYR A 124 23.36 9.46 -22.39
CA TYR A 124 24.57 8.88 -21.78
C TYR A 124 25.46 8.20 -22.82
N GLY A 125 24.88 7.44 -23.76
CA GLY A 125 25.59 6.87 -24.91
C GLY A 125 26.26 7.94 -25.79
N ALA A 126 25.51 8.97 -26.17
CA ALA A 126 26.01 10.09 -26.98
C ALA A 126 27.15 10.89 -26.32
N MET A 127 27.36 10.77 -25.00
CA MET A 127 28.54 11.32 -24.34
C MET A 127 29.85 10.61 -24.74
N ALA A 128 29.82 9.38 -25.23
CA ALA A 128 31.01 8.66 -25.69
C ALA A 128 31.61 9.28 -26.98
N PRO A 129 30.90 9.36 -28.13
CA PRO A 129 31.44 10.00 -29.34
C PRO A 129 31.73 11.50 -29.16
N LEU A 130 31.02 12.18 -28.25
CA LEU A 130 31.32 13.55 -27.85
C LEU A 130 32.64 13.64 -27.07
N GLY A 131 32.88 12.74 -26.11
CA GLY A 131 34.13 12.66 -25.35
C GLY A 131 35.33 12.29 -26.21
N PHE A 132 35.16 11.32 -27.10
CA PHE A 132 36.10 10.96 -28.16
C PHE A 132 36.53 12.21 -28.94
N TYR A 133 35.57 12.96 -29.49
CA TYR A 133 35.87 14.14 -30.32
C TYR A 133 36.55 15.26 -29.53
N ILE A 134 36.05 15.58 -28.33
CA ILE A 134 36.65 16.59 -27.46
C ILE A 134 38.08 16.17 -27.04
N GLY A 135 38.30 14.88 -26.81
CA GLY A 135 39.61 14.27 -26.56
C GLY A 135 40.58 14.52 -27.71
N ILE A 136 40.28 14.00 -28.90
CA ILE A 136 41.18 14.14 -30.06
C ILE A 136 41.37 15.60 -30.48
N PHE A 137 40.34 16.46 -30.35
CA PHE A 137 40.42 17.88 -30.68
C PHE A 137 41.41 18.62 -29.76
N PHE A 138 41.29 18.45 -28.45
CA PHE A 138 42.23 19.06 -27.51
C PHE A 138 43.61 18.40 -27.53
N ALA A 139 43.71 17.10 -27.86
CA ALA A 139 44.97 16.43 -28.11
C ALA A 139 45.71 16.99 -29.33
N GLY A 140 45.01 17.16 -30.46
CA GLY A 140 45.57 17.76 -31.67
C GLY A 140 46.02 19.22 -31.46
N ILE A 141 45.25 20.01 -30.73
CA ILE A 141 45.66 21.37 -30.31
C ILE A 141 46.88 21.32 -29.36
N ALA A 142 46.92 20.40 -28.41
CA ALA A 142 48.02 20.27 -27.47
C ALA A 142 49.33 19.83 -28.16
N ALA A 143 49.23 18.90 -29.12
CA ALA A 143 50.35 18.41 -29.92
C ALA A 143 50.87 19.43 -30.96
N GLN A 144 49.98 20.19 -31.61
CA GLN A 144 50.35 21.05 -32.75
C GLN A 144 50.52 22.53 -32.40
N LEU A 145 49.92 23.04 -31.30
CA LEU A 145 49.87 24.48 -31.00
C LEU A 145 50.38 24.87 -29.60
N THR A 146 50.61 23.92 -28.68
CA THR A 146 51.08 24.23 -27.31
C THR A 146 52.12 23.20 -26.82
N THR A 147 51.84 22.47 -25.73
CA THR A 147 52.62 21.34 -25.22
C THR A 147 51.68 20.26 -24.72
N TRP A 148 52.08 18.99 -24.76
CA TRP A 148 51.18 17.87 -24.39
C TRP A 148 50.61 17.98 -22.96
N ARG A 149 51.30 18.69 -22.07
CA ARG A 149 50.85 18.95 -20.68
C ARG A 149 49.49 19.64 -20.62
N TRP A 150 49.16 20.49 -21.60
CA TRP A 150 47.88 21.20 -21.63
C TRP A 150 46.67 20.28 -21.82
N TYR A 151 46.81 19.14 -22.49
CA TYR A 151 45.74 18.15 -22.60
C TYR A 151 45.32 17.60 -21.22
N PHE A 152 46.30 17.29 -20.36
CA PHE A 152 46.04 16.88 -18.98
C PHE A 152 45.42 18.02 -18.15
N PHE A 153 45.87 19.27 -18.31
CA PHE A 153 45.30 20.41 -17.58
C PHE A 153 43.86 20.73 -18.03
N ILE A 154 43.55 20.66 -19.33
CA ILE A 154 42.21 20.85 -19.88
C ILE A 154 41.27 19.73 -19.37
N GLY A 155 41.69 18.47 -19.46
CA GLY A 155 40.93 17.35 -18.89
C GLY A 155 40.75 17.45 -17.36
N THR A 156 41.72 18.03 -16.64
CA THR A 156 41.56 18.37 -15.21
C THR A 156 40.44 19.40 -14.99
N ILE A 157 40.37 20.46 -15.80
CA ILE A 157 39.32 21.48 -15.70
C ILE A 157 37.93 20.87 -15.99
N ILE A 158 37.83 19.98 -16.99
CA ILE A 158 36.57 19.30 -17.34
C ILE A 158 36.16 18.30 -16.23
N SER A 159 37.12 17.58 -15.63
CA SER A 159 36.84 16.64 -14.53
C SER A 159 36.48 17.35 -13.22
N PHE A 160 37.20 18.41 -12.85
CA PHE A 160 36.90 19.24 -11.68
C PHE A 160 35.51 19.89 -11.78
N SER A 161 35.18 20.53 -12.91
CA SER A 161 33.87 21.14 -13.12
C SER A 161 32.74 20.10 -13.13
N THR A 162 32.97 18.93 -13.74
CA THR A 162 32.02 17.80 -13.65
C THR A 162 31.84 17.29 -12.22
N GLY A 163 32.92 17.22 -11.43
CA GLY A 163 32.88 16.81 -10.02
C GLY A 163 32.13 17.81 -9.14
N LEU A 164 32.35 19.11 -9.35
CA LEU A 164 31.65 20.19 -8.66
C LEU A 164 30.14 20.16 -8.96
N VAL A 165 29.76 20.02 -10.24
CA VAL A 165 28.36 19.87 -10.64
C VAL A 165 27.75 18.59 -10.06
N ALA A 166 28.47 17.46 -10.09
CA ALA A 166 27.99 16.19 -9.55
C ALA A 166 27.72 16.24 -8.04
N TYR A 167 28.59 16.90 -7.26
CA TYR A 167 28.44 17.07 -5.81
C TYR A 167 27.16 17.83 -5.42
N PHE A 168 26.74 18.81 -6.23
CA PHE A 168 25.53 19.60 -5.95
C PHE A 168 24.26 19.07 -6.64
N ALA A 169 24.38 18.36 -7.77
CA ALA A 169 23.23 17.97 -8.60
C ALA A 169 22.78 16.50 -8.43
N ILE A 170 23.64 15.60 -7.92
CA ILE A 170 23.28 14.19 -7.72
C ILE A 170 22.80 14.02 -6.26
N PRO A 171 21.59 13.47 -6.01
CA PRO A 171 21.15 13.15 -4.65
C PRO A 171 21.95 11.97 -4.07
N SER A 172 22.00 11.87 -2.75
CA SER A 172 22.68 10.75 -2.06
C SER A 172 21.75 9.56 -1.88
N ASP A 173 22.15 8.38 -2.39
CA ASP A 173 21.44 7.09 -2.25
C ASP A 173 21.98 6.23 -1.09
N ARG A 174 22.89 6.79 -0.28
CA ARG A 174 23.68 6.09 0.74
C ARG A 174 22.83 5.36 1.79
N GLU A 175 21.74 5.95 2.26
CA GLU A 175 20.92 5.38 3.34
C GLU A 175 20.03 4.24 2.85
N GLU A 176 19.43 4.40 1.68
CA GLU A 176 18.61 3.37 1.01
C GLU A 176 19.42 2.09 0.73
N ARG A 177 20.68 2.24 0.28
CA ARG A 177 21.57 1.10 0.00
C ARG A 177 22.16 0.46 1.25
N LYS A 178 22.49 1.24 2.29
CA LYS A 178 23.06 0.70 3.55
C LYS A 178 22.13 -0.32 4.24
N GLY A 179 20.81 -0.22 4.02
CA GLY A 179 19.83 -1.20 4.52
C GLY A 179 19.83 -2.56 3.79
N MET A 180 20.55 -2.72 2.67
CA MET A 180 20.45 -3.91 1.81
C MET A 180 21.41 -5.06 2.18
N GLY A 181 22.34 -4.87 3.12
CA GLY A 181 23.15 -5.97 3.69
C GLY A 181 24.20 -6.61 2.78
N VAL A 182 24.61 -5.91 1.71
CA VAL A 182 25.61 -6.40 0.74
C VAL A 182 27.02 -6.42 1.35
N LYS A 183 27.76 -7.52 1.17
CA LYS A 183 29.17 -7.68 1.58
C LYS A 183 30.12 -7.56 0.38
N MET A 184 31.42 -7.32 0.63
CA MET A 184 32.49 -7.42 -0.38
C MET A 184 33.05 -8.84 -0.41
N ASP A 185 33.35 -9.36 -1.60
CA ASP A 185 34.28 -10.49 -1.76
C ASP A 185 35.70 -9.95 -2.02
N TRP A 186 36.50 -9.91 -0.96
CA TRP A 186 37.90 -9.47 -1.06
C TRP A 186 38.81 -10.51 -1.73
N TRP A 187 38.45 -11.80 -1.70
CA TRP A 187 39.25 -12.85 -2.35
C TRP A 187 39.02 -12.82 -3.86
N GLY A 188 37.76 -12.82 -4.29
CA GLY A 188 37.38 -12.59 -5.69
C GLY A 188 37.99 -11.31 -6.25
N ALA A 189 37.88 -10.18 -5.54
CA ALA A 189 38.41 -8.89 -5.99
C ALA A 189 39.93 -8.93 -6.24
N VAL A 190 40.71 -9.49 -5.31
CA VAL A 190 42.17 -9.58 -5.46
C VAL A 190 42.57 -10.57 -6.56
N LEU A 191 41.96 -11.76 -6.58
CA LEU A 191 42.30 -12.80 -7.56
C LEU A 191 41.95 -12.38 -9.00
N ILE A 192 40.79 -11.75 -9.22
CA ILE A 192 40.40 -11.20 -10.53
C ILE A 192 41.33 -10.06 -10.93
N SER A 193 41.51 -9.05 -10.06
CA SER A 193 42.30 -7.86 -10.42
C SER A 193 43.76 -8.20 -10.72
N VAL A 194 44.41 -9.01 -9.87
CA VAL A 194 45.81 -9.42 -10.08
C VAL A 194 45.93 -10.40 -11.27
N GLY A 195 44.99 -11.34 -11.41
CA GLY A 195 44.98 -12.28 -12.53
C GLY A 195 44.86 -11.58 -13.89
N LEU A 196 43.95 -10.61 -14.02
CA LEU A 196 43.78 -9.81 -15.24
C LEU A 196 45.01 -8.94 -15.53
N VAL A 197 45.56 -8.24 -14.52
CA VAL A 197 46.80 -7.44 -14.69
C VAL A 197 47.94 -8.32 -15.22
N LEU A 198 48.17 -9.50 -14.62
CA LEU A 198 49.26 -10.38 -15.02
C LEU A 198 49.09 -10.96 -16.42
N VAL A 199 47.88 -11.38 -16.80
CA VAL A 199 47.61 -11.93 -18.14
C VAL A 199 47.75 -10.86 -19.21
N VAL A 200 47.17 -9.67 -19.03
CA VAL A 200 47.26 -8.60 -20.04
C VAL A 200 48.68 -8.06 -20.10
N TYR A 201 49.35 -7.82 -18.97
CA TYR A 201 50.75 -7.40 -18.96
C TYR A 201 51.65 -8.40 -19.71
N ALA A 202 51.49 -9.71 -19.48
CA ALA A 202 52.27 -10.72 -20.19
C ALA A 202 52.00 -10.75 -21.72
N ILE A 203 50.80 -10.35 -22.18
CA ILE A 203 50.49 -10.22 -23.61
C ILE A 203 51.09 -8.93 -24.18
N THR A 204 50.85 -7.77 -23.55
CA THR A 204 51.33 -6.45 -24.00
C THR A 204 52.86 -6.32 -23.97
N ASP A 205 53.53 -6.97 -23.02
CA ASP A 205 54.99 -6.96 -22.93
C ASP A 205 55.65 -7.99 -23.89
N SER A 206 54.88 -8.91 -24.49
CA SER A 206 55.42 -10.01 -25.33
C SER A 206 55.95 -9.59 -26.70
N SER A 207 55.54 -8.43 -27.22
CA SER A 207 56.14 -7.76 -28.37
C SER A 207 57.44 -7.02 -28.02
N ASN A 208 57.68 -6.75 -26.74
CA ASN A 208 58.65 -5.76 -26.26
C ASN A 208 59.81 -6.37 -25.46
N ALA A 209 59.61 -7.56 -24.87
CA ALA A 209 60.61 -8.27 -24.09
C ALA A 209 61.83 -8.72 -24.94
N PRO A 210 63.04 -8.88 -24.35
CA PRO A 210 64.29 -9.09 -25.10
C PRO A 210 64.33 -10.29 -26.06
N ASN A 211 63.57 -11.36 -25.82
CA ASN A 211 63.41 -12.51 -26.70
C ASN A 211 61.94 -12.71 -27.14
N GLY A 212 61.13 -11.65 -27.07
CA GLY A 212 59.67 -11.70 -27.18
C GLY A 212 59.07 -12.77 -26.25
N TRP A 213 58.14 -13.57 -26.76
CA TRP A 213 57.57 -14.74 -26.09
C TRP A 213 58.59 -15.72 -25.51
N GLY A 214 59.81 -15.80 -26.04
CA GLY A 214 60.88 -16.67 -25.49
C GLY A 214 61.45 -16.19 -24.15
N THR A 215 61.01 -15.04 -23.63
CA THR A 215 61.55 -14.46 -22.38
C THR A 215 60.89 -15.11 -21.14
N PRO A 216 61.64 -15.73 -20.21
CA PRO A 216 61.08 -16.58 -19.16
C PRO A 216 60.02 -15.94 -18.25
N TYR A 217 60.08 -14.63 -18.02
CA TYR A 217 59.10 -13.96 -17.15
C TYR A 217 57.71 -13.86 -17.80
N ILE A 218 57.59 -13.79 -19.12
CA ILE A 218 56.27 -13.76 -19.79
C ILE A 218 55.51 -15.04 -19.51
N TYR A 219 56.15 -16.21 -19.67
CA TYR A 219 55.54 -17.49 -19.31
C TYR A 219 55.21 -17.56 -17.82
N ALA A 220 56.08 -17.08 -16.94
CA ALA A 220 55.82 -17.08 -15.50
C ALA A 220 54.60 -16.22 -15.12
N LEU A 221 54.53 -14.96 -15.60
CA LEU A 221 53.43 -14.05 -15.32
C LEU A 221 52.12 -14.53 -15.97
N LEU A 222 52.16 -15.06 -17.20
CA LEU A 222 50.98 -15.60 -17.87
C LEU A 222 50.45 -16.86 -17.17
N ILE A 223 51.31 -17.80 -16.79
CA ILE A 223 50.91 -19.02 -16.09
C ILE A 223 50.34 -18.67 -14.70
N VAL A 224 50.99 -17.80 -13.94
CA VAL A 224 50.49 -17.35 -12.64
C VAL A 224 49.17 -16.58 -12.79
N GLY A 225 49.05 -15.69 -13.78
CA GLY A 225 47.82 -14.96 -14.07
C GLY A 225 46.65 -15.89 -14.42
N VAL A 226 46.85 -16.85 -15.33
CA VAL A 226 45.84 -17.85 -15.70
C VAL A 226 45.47 -18.74 -14.50
N LEU A 227 46.43 -19.15 -13.67
CA LEU A 227 46.16 -19.90 -12.44
C LEU A 227 45.35 -19.08 -11.43
N LEU A 228 45.67 -17.79 -11.24
CA LEU A 228 44.91 -16.90 -10.35
C LEU A 228 43.48 -16.67 -10.86
N LEU A 229 43.27 -16.56 -12.18
CA LEU A 229 41.93 -16.48 -12.77
C LEU A 229 41.17 -17.81 -12.65
N ALA A 230 41.83 -18.97 -12.77
CA ALA A 230 41.21 -20.26 -12.52
C ALA A 230 40.78 -20.43 -11.05
N VAL A 231 41.62 -19.96 -10.11
CA VAL A 231 41.28 -19.91 -8.68
C VAL A 231 40.18 -18.88 -8.40
N ALA A 232 40.16 -17.73 -9.09
CA ALA A 232 39.07 -16.77 -9.01
C ALA A 232 37.73 -17.39 -9.43
N ILE A 233 37.69 -18.11 -10.56
CA ILE A 233 36.51 -18.83 -11.04
C ILE A 233 36.04 -19.88 -10.01
N TYR A 234 36.97 -20.54 -9.31
CA TYR A 234 36.62 -21.46 -8.22
C TYR A 234 36.06 -20.73 -6.97
N VAL A 235 36.67 -19.61 -6.57
CA VAL A 235 36.24 -18.82 -5.41
C VAL A 235 34.85 -18.21 -5.65
N GLU A 236 34.68 -17.49 -6.76
CA GLU A 236 33.42 -16.87 -7.18
C GLU A 236 32.29 -17.90 -7.36
N GLY A 237 32.62 -19.11 -7.82
CA GLY A 237 31.65 -20.15 -8.13
C GLY A 237 31.21 -21.02 -6.95
N TRP A 238 32.09 -21.28 -5.98
CA TRP A 238 31.87 -22.31 -4.95
C TRP A 238 32.29 -21.92 -3.52
N VAL A 239 32.97 -20.79 -3.31
CA VAL A 239 33.49 -20.38 -1.98
C VAL A 239 32.85 -19.08 -1.48
N ALA A 240 32.55 -18.14 -2.37
CA ALA A 240 32.00 -16.84 -2.02
C ALA A 240 30.51 -16.90 -1.62
N GLU A 241 30.15 -16.38 -0.43
CA GLU A 241 28.74 -16.19 -0.03
C GLU A 241 27.98 -15.23 -0.97
N GLN A 242 28.68 -14.24 -1.50
CA GLN A 242 28.14 -13.18 -2.36
C GLN A 242 29.20 -12.76 -3.40
N PRO A 243 29.46 -13.55 -4.45
CA PRO A 243 30.47 -13.25 -5.47
C PRO A 243 30.32 -11.87 -6.16
N LEU A 244 31.40 -11.40 -6.79
CA LEU A 244 31.41 -10.21 -7.63
C LEU A 244 30.72 -10.47 -8.98
N LEU A 245 30.94 -11.65 -9.57
CA LEU A 245 30.39 -12.06 -10.86
C LEU A 245 29.58 -13.38 -10.72
N PRO A 246 28.42 -13.36 -10.03
CA PRO A 246 27.60 -14.54 -9.80
C PRO A 246 27.20 -15.23 -11.12
N PHE A 247 27.38 -16.55 -11.20
CA PHE A 247 27.15 -17.32 -12.43
C PHE A 247 25.70 -17.29 -12.96
N ASP A 248 24.73 -16.94 -12.12
CA ASP A 248 23.32 -16.90 -12.49
C ASP A 248 23.00 -15.84 -13.58
N ILE A 249 23.81 -14.78 -13.70
CA ILE A 249 23.70 -13.82 -14.82
C ILE A 249 23.88 -14.52 -16.18
N PHE A 250 24.70 -15.58 -16.23
CA PHE A 250 24.95 -16.37 -17.43
C PHE A 250 23.90 -17.46 -17.70
N HIS A 251 22.89 -17.63 -16.82
CA HIS A 251 21.68 -18.39 -17.14
C HIS A 251 20.67 -17.56 -17.97
N VAL A 252 20.81 -16.23 -18.03
CA VAL A 252 19.99 -15.39 -18.91
C VAL A 252 20.20 -15.80 -20.37
N LYS A 253 19.10 -15.97 -21.10
CA LYS A 253 19.12 -16.48 -22.47
C LYS A 253 19.93 -15.56 -23.39
N TYR A 254 20.85 -16.17 -24.15
CA TYR A 254 21.84 -15.51 -25.02
C TYR A 254 22.95 -14.71 -24.32
N MET A 255 23.00 -14.64 -22.98
CA MET A 255 24.04 -13.86 -22.27
C MET A 255 25.46 -14.34 -22.59
N LYS A 256 25.70 -15.66 -22.53
CA LYS A 256 27.02 -16.27 -22.83
C LYS A 256 27.54 -15.94 -24.24
N PRO A 257 26.82 -16.24 -25.35
CA PRO A 257 27.31 -15.89 -26.68
C PRO A 257 27.39 -14.38 -26.91
N LEU A 258 26.52 -13.57 -26.28
CA LEU A 258 26.61 -12.11 -26.38
C LEU A 258 27.90 -11.58 -25.74
N CYS A 259 28.24 -11.99 -24.52
CA CYS A 259 29.47 -11.54 -23.85
C CYS A 259 30.73 -11.93 -24.66
N ILE A 260 30.76 -13.13 -25.25
CA ILE A 260 31.88 -13.58 -26.07
C ILE A 260 31.94 -12.79 -27.39
N ALA A 261 30.81 -12.56 -28.07
CA ALA A 261 30.78 -11.77 -29.30
C ALA A 261 31.24 -10.32 -29.07
N LEU A 262 30.84 -9.71 -27.94
CA LEU A 262 31.27 -8.36 -27.55
C LEU A 262 32.75 -8.29 -27.21
N LEU A 263 33.34 -9.36 -26.68
CA LEU A 263 34.78 -9.45 -26.46
C LEU A 263 35.56 -9.23 -27.77
N PHE A 264 35.09 -9.83 -28.87
CA PHE A 264 35.69 -9.61 -30.19
C PHE A 264 35.32 -8.25 -30.82
N SER A 265 34.06 -7.79 -30.70
CA SER A 265 33.63 -6.49 -31.26
C SER A 265 34.34 -5.30 -30.64
N TYR A 266 34.44 -5.22 -29.30
CA TYR A 266 35.15 -4.10 -28.65
C TYR A 266 36.67 -4.23 -28.77
N GLY A 267 37.20 -5.43 -29.02
CA GLY A 267 38.60 -5.63 -29.39
C GLY A 267 38.94 -4.96 -30.71
N SER A 268 38.07 -5.12 -31.71
CA SER A 268 38.14 -4.44 -33.01
C SER A 268 38.30 -2.92 -32.83
N LEU A 269 37.51 -2.28 -31.96
CA LEU A 269 37.58 -0.83 -31.71
C LEU A 269 38.98 -0.35 -31.32
N GLY A 270 39.63 -1.02 -30.38
CA GLY A 270 40.93 -0.61 -29.86
C GLY A 270 42.02 -0.71 -30.92
N VAL A 271 42.00 -1.80 -31.69
CA VAL A 271 42.91 -2.02 -32.84
C VAL A 271 42.66 -0.96 -33.91
N PHE A 272 41.39 -0.71 -34.27
CA PHE A 272 41.01 0.27 -35.27
C PHE A 272 41.51 1.66 -34.91
N LEU A 273 41.24 2.15 -33.69
CA LEU A 273 41.56 3.52 -33.29
C LEU A 273 43.08 3.79 -33.31
N LEU A 274 43.90 2.89 -32.75
CA LEU A 274 45.35 3.07 -32.75
C LEU A 274 45.94 2.91 -34.16
N TYR A 275 45.61 1.83 -34.88
CA TYR A 275 46.25 1.54 -36.16
C TYR A 275 45.72 2.39 -37.31
N ALA A 276 44.47 2.85 -37.29
CA ALA A 276 44.00 3.88 -38.23
C ALA A 276 44.73 5.21 -37.98
N THR A 277 44.95 5.59 -36.72
CA THR A 277 45.74 6.78 -36.37
C THR A 277 47.19 6.63 -36.87
N PHE A 278 47.86 5.52 -36.57
CA PHE A 278 49.22 5.25 -37.07
C PHE A 278 49.30 5.18 -38.61
N TYR A 279 48.32 4.59 -39.29
CA TYR A 279 48.27 4.56 -40.75
C TYR A 279 48.08 5.97 -41.34
N MET A 280 47.18 6.77 -40.76
CA MET A 280 46.94 8.15 -41.20
C MET A 280 48.14 9.07 -40.93
N THR A 281 48.83 8.92 -39.80
CA THR A 281 50.06 9.68 -39.47
C THR A 281 51.24 9.22 -40.32
N ASN A 282 51.57 7.93 -40.32
CA ASN A 282 52.86 7.45 -40.86
C ASN A 282 52.81 7.14 -42.36
N ILE A 283 51.65 6.69 -42.88
CA ILE A 283 51.49 6.32 -44.30
C ILE A 283 50.81 7.44 -45.10
N MET A 284 49.74 8.04 -44.57
CA MET A 284 49.04 9.16 -45.24
C MET A 284 49.60 10.55 -44.92
N ARG A 285 50.53 10.66 -43.95
CA ARG A 285 51.22 11.91 -43.54
C ARG A 285 50.26 13.03 -43.10
N GLY A 286 49.19 12.68 -42.40
CA GLY A 286 48.25 13.64 -41.83
C GLY A 286 48.81 14.34 -40.58
N GLU A 287 48.66 15.67 -40.52
CA GLU A 287 48.96 16.46 -39.32
C GLU A 287 47.96 16.21 -38.17
N PRO A 288 48.28 16.46 -36.89
CA PRO A 288 47.37 16.20 -35.77
C PRO A 288 45.96 16.81 -35.93
N LEU A 289 45.84 18.07 -36.37
CA LEU A 289 44.53 18.69 -36.63
C LEU A 289 43.83 18.12 -37.89
N GLN A 290 44.57 17.55 -38.83
CA GLN A 290 44.03 16.85 -40.00
C GLN A 290 43.47 15.48 -39.61
N LEU A 291 44.12 14.76 -38.68
CA LEU A 291 43.58 13.53 -38.08
C LEU A 291 42.23 13.80 -37.40
N VAL A 292 42.14 14.88 -36.61
CA VAL A 292 40.88 15.32 -36.00
C VAL A 292 39.80 15.56 -37.06
N ALA A 293 40.13 16.28 -38.13
CA ALA A 293 39.20 16.54 -39.24
C ALA A 293 38.75 15.26 -39.97
N TRP A 294 39.63 14.25 -40.08
CA TRP A 294 39.34 12.94 -40.65
C TRP A 294 38.50 12.04 -39.73
N PHE A 295 38.59 12.20 -38.42
CA PHE A 295 37.72 11.52 -37.44
C PHE A 295 36.39 12.25 -37.17
N THR A 296 36.22 13.52 -37.57
CA THR A 296 34.96 14.27 -37.43
C THR A 296 33.69 13.53 -37.92
N PRO A 297 33.69 12.79 -39.04
CA PRO A 297 32.52 12.01 -39.47
C PRO A 297 32.11 10.95 -38.45
N MET A 298 33.09 10.34 -37.76
CA MET A 298 32.84 9.30 -36.75
C MET A 298 32.08 9.88 -35.55
N ALA A 299 32.50 11.06 -35.10
CA ALA A 299 31.90 11.79 -33.98
C ALA A 299 30.50 12.35 -34.30
N LEU A 300 30.34 13.01 -35.45
CA LEU A 300 29.04 13.55 -35.88
C LEU A 300 28.03 12.41 -36.11
N GLY A 301 28.47 11.33 -36.76
CA GLY A 301 27.68 10.13 -36.92
C GLY A 301 27.23 9.56 -35.58
N GLY A 302 28.13 9.46 -34.59
CA GLY A 302 27.82 8.88 -33.28
C GLY A 302 26.79 9.70 -32.51
N CYS A 303 26.99 11.01 -32.41
CA CYS A 303 26.01 11.92 -31.80
C CYS A 303 24.61 11.80 -32.44
N ILE A 304 24.53 11.58 -33.77
CA ILE A 304 23.27 11.33 -34.48
C ILE A 304 22.73 9.93 -34.17
N ILE A 305 23.54 8.87 -34.29
CA ILE A 305 23.11 7.47 -34.17
C ILE A 305 22.74 7.11 -32.74
N SER A 306 23.51 7.51 -31.72
CA SER A 306 23.13 7.38 -30.31
C SER A 306 21.78 8.06 -30.01
N THR A 307 21.58 9.30 -30.49
CA THR A 307 20.35 10.07 -30.22
C THR A 307 19.13 9.51 -30.96
N VAL A 308 19.25 9.22 -32.25
CA VAL A 308 18.14 8.69 -33.07
C VAL A 308 17.87 7.22 -32.75
N GLY A 309 18.90 6.43 -32.45
CA GLY A 309 18.80 5.03 -32.04
C GLY A 309 17.88 4.87 -30.83
N GLY A 310 18.09 5.68 -29.78
CA GLY A 310 17.22 5.69 -28.60
C GLY A 310 15.72 5.96 -28.87
N LEU A 311 15.40 6.61 -30.00
CA LEU A 311 14.02 6.90 -30.45
C LEU A 311 13.45 5.88 -31.45
N VAL A 312 14.29 5.03 -32.06
CA VAL A 312 13.93 4.12 -33.15
C VAL A 312 14.01 2.64 -32.76
N LEU A 313 14.81 2.29 -31.74
CA LEU A 313 15.05 0.93 -31.24
C LEU A 313 13.78 0.12 -30.89
N HIS A 314 12.67 0.78 -30.55
CA HIS A 314 11.40 0.11 -30.25
C HIS A 314 10.59 -0.30 -31.50
N ARG A 315 10.98 0.15 -32.70
CA ARG A 315 10.28 -0.16 -33.97
C ARG A 315 10.99 -1.17 -34.86
N ILE A 316 12.27 -1.44 -34.62
CA ILE A 316 13.09 -2.33 -35.45
C ILE A 316 13.51 -3.56 -34.61
N PRO A 317 13.50 -4.79 -35.16
CA PRO A 317 14.00 -5.96 -34.44
C PRO A 317 15.48 -5.83 -34.08
N GLY A 318 15.83 -5.93 -32.79
CA GLY A 318 17.21 -5.75 -32.31
C GLY A 318 18.22 -6.69 -32.96
N THR A 319 17.79 -7.90 -33.35
CA THR A 319 18.62 -8.83 -34.15
C THR A 319 19.08 -8.21 -35.47
N GLY A 320 18.20 -7.50 -36.19
CA GLY A 320 18.56 -6.87 -37.47
C GLY A 320 19.55 -5.71 -37.32
N ILE A 321 19.46 -4.98 -36.21
CA ILE A 321 20.38 -3.88 -35.87
C ILE A 321 21.79 -4.42 -35.57
N ILE A 322 21.90 -5.50 -34.79
CA ILE A 322 23.19 -6.14 -34.52
C ILE A 322 23.82 -6.71 -35.80
N ILE A 323 23.03 -7.31 -36.70
CA ILE A 323 23.56 -7.82 -37.98
C ILE A 323 24.14 -6.68 -38.84
N LEU A 324 23.48 -5.51 -38.87
CA LEU A 324 24.00 -4.31 -39.53
C LEU A 324 25.30 -3.80 -38.87
N ALA A 325 25.33 -3.71 -37.54
CA ALA A 325 26.50 -3.27 -36.79
C ALA A 325 27.71 -4.22 -36.99
N GLY A 326 27.49 -5.53 -36.96
CA GLY A 326 28.52 -6.55 -37.21
C GLY A 326 29.01 -6.59 -38.66
N ALA A 327 28.17 -6.20 -39.63
CA ALA A 327 28.64 -5.99 -41.01
C ALA A 327 29.53 -4.75 -41.11
N ALA A 328 29.16 -3.66 -40.42
CA ALA A 328 29.97 -2.44 -40.37
C ALA A 328 31.31 -2.64 -39.64
N TRP A 329 31.36 -3.49 -38.59
CA TRP A 329 32.60 -3.95 -37.93
C TRP A 329 33.58 -4.61 -38.90
N ILE A 330 33.10 -5.33 -39.91
CA ILE A 330 33.96 -5.98 -40.90
C ILE A 330 34.41 -4.98 -41.97
N ILE A 331 33.50 -4.13 -42.46
CA ILE A 331 33.77 -3.20 -43.57
C ILE A 331 34.78 -2.11 -43.17
N SER A 332 34.73 -1.63 -41.92
CA SER A 332 35.60 -0.54 -41.46
C SER A 332 37.11 -0.85 -41.58
N PRO A 333 37.67 -1.88 -40.91
CA PRO A 333 39.07 -2.25 -41.08
C PRO A 333 39.39 -2.81 -42.47
N LEU A 334 38.44 -3.48 -43.13
CA LEU A 334 38.65 -4.02 -44.48
C LEU A 334 39.03 -2.91 -45.48
N LEU A 335 38.44 -1.72 -45.36
CA LEU A 335 38.78 -0.57 -46.21
C LEU A 335 40.22 -0.09 -46.02
N PHE A 336 40.79 -0.18 -44.82
CA PHE A 336 42.21 0.09 -44.59
C PHE A 336 43.10 -1.09 -45.03
N ALA A 337 42.68 -2.34 -44.80
CA ALA A 337 43.40 -3.55 -45.18
C ALA A 337 43.64 -3.66 -46.70
N ILE A 338 42.68 -3.18 -47.52
CA ILE A 338 42.77 -3.16 -48.99
C ILE A 338 43.25 -1.82 -49.56
N ALA A 339 43.58 -0.83 -48.73
CA ALA A 339 43.92 0.51 -49.18
C ALA A 339 45.21 0.51 -50.03
N PRO A 340 45.22 1.08 -51.25
CA PRO A 340 46.44 1.30 -52.00
C PRO A 340 47.31 2.36 -51.31
N ILE A 341 48.62 2.31 -51.53
CA ILE A 341 49.53 3.37 -51.07
C ILE A 341 49.18 4.66 -51.83
N GLY A 342 48.86 5.73 -51.10
CA GLY A 342 48.29 6.96 -51.66
C GLY A 342 46.75 6.95 -51.81
N ALA A 343 46.04 6.07 -51.07
CA ALA A 343 44.58 6.02 -51.04
C ALA A 343 43.92 7.39 -50.77
N ASN A 344 42.85 7.69 -51.54
CA ASN A 344 42.05 8.89 -51.33
C ASN A 344 41.15 8.74 -50.09
N TYR A 345 41.25 9.70 -49.16
CA TYR A 345 40.42 9.82 -47.97
C TYR A 345 38.93 9.56 -48.24
N TRP A 346 38.37 10.14 -49.30
CA TRP A 346 36.93 10.03 -49.61
C TRP A 346 36.49 8.62 -50.06
N ALA A 347 37.42 7.79 -50.53
CA ALA A 347 37.13 6.45 -51.04
C ALA A 347 37.31 5.34 -49.99
N TYR A 348 38.22 5.53 -49.03
CA TYR A 348 38.57 4.50 -48.03
C TYR A 348 38.33 4.98 -46.60
N THR A 349 39.00 6.04 -46.17
CA THR A 349 38.93 6.57 -44.79
C THR A 349 37.53 7.06 -44.42
N PHE A 350 36.91 7.92 -45.23
CA PHE A 350 35.59 8.49 -44.92
C PHE A 350 34.49 7.40 -44.81
N PRO A 351 34.34 6.44 -45.75
CA PRO A 351 33.41 5.33 -45.58
C PRO A 351 33.76 4.42 -44.40
N SER A 352 35.05 4.22 -44.11
CA SER A 352 35.51 3.47 -42.92
C SER A 352 35.04 4.13 -41.63
N MET A 353 35.16 5.45 -41.48
CA MET A 353 34.71 6.18 -40.29
C MET A 353 33.19 6.08 -40.09
N ILE A 354 32.41 6.17 -41.16
CA ILE A 354 30.95 5.97 -41.10
C ILE A 354 30.61 4.52 -40.68
N CYS A 355 31.35 3.54 -41.18
CA CYS A 355 31.19 2.14 -40.76
C CYS A 355 31.59 1.94 -39.29
N ALA A 356 32.70 2.52 -38.84
CA ALA A 356 33.16 2.44 -37.45
C ALA A 356 32.07 2.94 -36.47
N THR A 357 31.45 4.08 -36.76
CA THR A 357 30.32 4.60 -35.98
C THR A 357 29.12 3.64 -35.95
N ILE A 358 28.66 3.19 -37.12
CA ILE A 358 27.51 2.29 -37.22
C ILE A 358 27.79 0.99 -36.45
N ALA A 359 29.05 0.55 -36.44
CA ALA A 359 29.51 -0.63 -35.73
C ALA A 359 29.51 -0.43 -34.19
N ILE A 360 30.08 0.67 -33.69
CA ILE A 360 30.21 0.90 -32.23
C ILE A 360 28.92 1.36 -31.57
N ASP A 361 28.27 2.42 -32.07
CA ASP A 361 27.13 3.05 -31.41
C ASP A 361 25.91 2.12 -31.36
N LEU A 362 25.64 1.38 -32.44
CA LEU A 362 24.53 0.42 -32.47
C LEU A 362 24.79 -0.79 -31.56
N THR A 363 26.01 -1.33 -31.56
CA THR A 363 26.39 -2.42 -30.65
C THR A 363 26.30 -1.97 -29.19
N PHE A 364 26.87 -0.82 -28.83
CA PHE A 364 26.83 -0.29 -27.47
C PHE A 364 25.39 -0.01 -27.01
N THR A 365 24.58 0.67 -27.83
CA THR A 365 23.20 1.05 -27.45
C THR A 365 22.30 -0.18 -27.30
N VAL A 366 22.34 -1.14 -28.24
CA VAL A 366 21.52 -2.36 -28.15
C VAL A 366 21.92 -3.22 -26.96
N THR A 367 23.22 -3.36 -26.69
CA THR A 367 23.72 -4.22 -25.61
C THR A 367 23.45 -3.62 -24.24
N ASN A 368 23.68 -2.32 -24.05
CA ASN A 368 23.38 -1.61 -22.80
C ASN A 368 21.89 -1.74 -22.43
N VAL A 369 20.98 -1.59 -23.41
CA VAL A 369 19.54 -1.86 -23.22
C VAL A 369 19.27 -3.32 -22.82
N PHE A 370 19.92 -4.29 -23.47
CA PHE A 370 19.76 -5.71 -23.12
C PHE A 370 20.23 -6.03 -21.69
N PHE A 371 21.44 -5.62 -21.31
CA PHE A 371 21.99 -5.88 -19.97
C PHE A 371 21.16 -5.22 -18.86
N THR A 372 20.78 -3.95 -19.04
CA THR A 372 20.04 -3.18 -18.01
C THR A 372 18.59 -3.62 -17.85
N THR A 373 17.95 -4.17 -18.88
CA THR A 373 16.59 -4.74 -18.80
C THR A 373 16.55 -6.19 -18.31
N SER A 374 17.63 -6.96 -18.55
CA SER A 374 17.70 -8.39 -18.21
C SER A 374 18.14 -8.68 -16.76
N LEU A 375 18.53 -7.66 -15.99
CA LEU A 375 19.07 -7.82 -14.63
C LEU A 375 18.27 -7.02 -13.58
N PRO A 376 18.07 -7.54 -12.35
CA PRO A 376 17.39 -6.84 -11.26
C PRO A 376 17.98 -5.47 -10.89
N LEU A 377 17.16 -4.59 -10.31
CA LEU A 377 17.54 -3.29 -9.73
C LEU A 377 18.60 -3.42 -8.63
N LYS A 378 18.63 -4.57 -7.94
CA LYS A 378 19.64 -4.96 -6.95
C LYS A 378 21.02 -5.30 -7.53
N ARG A 379 21.18 -5.30 -8.86
CA ARG A 379 22.42 -5.66 -9.57
C ARG A 379 22.75 -4.72 -10.75
N GLN A 380 22.22 -3.50 -10.74
CA GLN A 380 22.49 -2.52 -11.82
C GLN A 380 23.93 -1.98 -11.76
N GLY A 381 24.57 -1.92 -10.58
CA GLY A 381 26.01 -1.66 -10.45
C GLY A 381 26.84 -2.73 -11.17
N LEU A 382 26.58 -4.00 -10.89
CA LEU A 382 27.16 -5.15 -11.62
C LEU A 382 26.88 -5.10 -13.13
N ALA A 383 25.66 -4.76 -13.56
CA ALA A 383 25.32 -4.66 -14.99
C ALA A 383 26.20 -3.61 -15.70
N GLY A 384 26.36 -2.43 -15.11
CA GLY A 384 27.24 -1.38 -15.63
C GLY A 384 28.73 -1.75 -15.58
N ALA A 385 29.16 -2.43 -14.53
CA ALA A 385 30.53 -2.94 -14.42
C ALA A 385 30.83 -3.96 -15.52
N LEU A 386 29.93 -4.93 -15.76
CA LEU A 386 30.11 -5.97 -16.79
C LEU A 386 30.22 -5.39 -18.21
N ILE A 387 29.36 -4.43 -18.58
CA ILE A 387 29.42 -3.77 -19.91
C ILE A 387 30.77 -3.08 -20.09
N ASN A 388 31.18 -2.24 -19.13
CA ASN A 388 32.43 -1.48 -19.25
C ASN A 388 33.67 -2.38 -19.14
N THR A 389 33.60 -3.48 -18.37
CA THR A 389 34.66 -4.48 -18.29
C THR A 389 34.84 -5.16 -19.65
N LEU A 390 33.73 -5.54 -20.32
CA LEU A 390 33.79 -6.07 -21.68
C LEU A 390 34.43 -5.05 -22.64
N VAL A 391 34.07 -3.77 -22.61
CA VAL A 391 34.70 -2.76 -23.49
C VAL A 391 36.21 -2.68 -23.24
N GLN A 392 36.62 -2.37 -22.00
CA GLN A 392 38.01 -2.03 -21.67
C GLN A 392 38.96 -3.23 -21.69
N LEU A 393 38.50 -4.41 -21.24
CA LEU A 393 39.30 -5.64 -21.28
C LEU A 393 39.54 -6.13 -22.71
N SER A 394 38.55 -5.96 -23.60
CA SER A 394 38.69 -6.35 -25.01
C SER A 394 39.74 -5.51 -25.71
N ILE A 395 39.69 -4.18 -25.52
CA ILE A 395 40.68 -3.25 -26.06
C ILE A 395 42.07 -3.66 -25.59
N ALA A 396 42.28 -3.83 -24.27
CA ALA A 396 43.61 -4.14 -23.72
C ALA A 396 44.17 -5.50 -24.21
N ILE A 397 43.34 -6.54 -24.33
CA ILE A 397 43.77 -7.86 -24.83
C ILE A 397 44.08 -7.82 -26.33
N PHE A 398 43.14 -7.34 -27.16
CA PHE A 398 43.29 -7.43 -28.62
C PHE A 398 44.26 -6.39 -29.19
N LEU A 399 44.44 -5.25 -28.52
CA LEU A 399 45.49 -4.29 -28.87
C LEU A 399 46.90 -4.87 -28.63
N GLY A 400 47.08 -5.66 -27.55
CA GLY A 400 48.31 -6.43 -27.34
C GLY A 400 48.57 -7.47 -28.43
N PHE A 401 47.55 -8.20 -28.88
CA PHE A 401 47.69 -9.12 -30.03
C PHE A 401 47.91 -8.42 -31.37
N ALA A 402 47.37 -7.20 -31.56
CA ALA A 402 47.67 -6.36 -32.72
C ALA A 402 49.12 -5.86 -32.70
N ASP A 403 49.65 -5.48 -31.55
CA ASP A 403 51.06 -5.07 -31.37
C ASP A 403 52.02 -6.24 -31.64
N VAL A 404 51.72 -7.44 -31.12
CA VAL A 404 52.42 -8.68 -31.48
C VAL A 404 52.33 -8.98 -32.98
N THR A 405 51.19 -8.71 -33.63
CA THR A 405 51.03 -8.88 -35.09
C THR A 405 51.89 -7.86 -35.86
N ALA A 406 51.92 -6.60 -35.44
CA ALA A 406 52.74 -5.55 -36.04
C ALA A 406 54.23 -5.88 -35.92
N ALA A 407 54.72 -6.20 -34.72
CA ALA A 407 56.11 -6.55 -34.46
C ALA A 407 56.57 -7.75 -35.30
N ASN A 408 55.78 -8.84 -35.37
CA ASN A 408 56.13 -10.01 -36.19
C ASN A 408 56.11 -9.71 -37.70
N THR A 409 55.37 -8.69 -38.15
CA THR A 409 55.26 -8.30 -39.58
C THR A 409 56.09 -7.09 -39.96
N GLU A 410 56.86 -6.49 -39.04
CA GLU A 410 57.70 -5.30 -39.30
C GLU A 410 58.67 -5.52 -40.47
N HIS A 411 59.17 -6.75 -40.63
CA HIS A 411 60.05 -7.17 -41.71
C HIS A 411 59.44 -7.05 -43.14
N LEU A 412 58.11 -6.89 -43.25
CA LEU A 412 57.41 -6.63 -44.52
C LEU A 412 57.37 -5.13 -44.87
N GLY A 413 57.78 -4.26 -43.95
CA GLY A 413 57.68 -2.81 -44.06
C GLY A 413 56.38 -2.25 -43.48
N LEU A 414 56.45 -1.02 -42.97
CA LEU A 414 55.44 -0.40 -42.11
C LEU A 414 54.01 -0.40 -42.70
N ALA A 415 53.87 -0.14 -44.00
CA ALA A 415 52.58 -0.05 -44.66
C ALA A 415 51.83 -1.40 -44.73
N ASP A 416 52.56 -2.49 -45.01
CA ASP A 416 51.96 -3.83 -45.16
C ASP A 416 51.90 -4.58 -43.81
N SER A 417 52.77 -4.23 -42.85
CA SER A 417 52.60 -4.60 -41.43
C SER A 417 51.29 -4.04 -40.85
N TYR A 418 50.97 -2.77 -41.06
CA TYR A 418 49.68 -2.20 -40.64
C TYR A 418 48.49 -2.87 -41.34
N LYS A 419 48.61 -3.25 -42.63
CA LYS A 419 47.55 -4.04 -43.30
C LYS A 419 47.39 -5.43 -42.71
N ALA A 420 48.46 -6.09 -42.26
CA ALA A 420 48.35 -7.36 -41.56
C ALA A 420 47.54 -7.22 -40.25
N VAL A 421 47.72 -6.10 -39.54
CA VAL A 421 46.90 -5.77 -38.35
C VAL A 421 45.43 -5.52 -38.73
N PHE A 422 45.13 -4.78 -39.79
CA PHE A 422 43.74 -4.60 -40.24
C PHE A 422 43.10 -5.91 -40.74
N TRP A 423 43.87 -6.84 -41.34
CA TRP A 423 43.38 -8.18 -41.69
C TRP A 423 43.12 -9.05 -40.47
N PHE A 424 43.95 -8.94 -39.42
CA PHE A 424 43.68 -9.53 -38.11
C PHE A 424 42.37 -8.97 -37.52
N GLU A 425 42.16 -7.65 -37.58
CA GLU A 425 40.95 -6.99 -37.11
C GLU A 425 39.68 -7.46 -37.86
N VAL A 426 39.74 -7.55 -39.20
CA VAL A 426 38.69 -8.17 -40.03
C VAL A 426 38.35 -9.59 -39.56
N GLY A 427 39.36 -10.36 -39.10
CA GLY A 427 39.19 -11.66 -38.47
C GLY A 427 38.39 -11.60 -37.16
N LEU A 428 38.74 -10.67 -36.26
CA LEU A 428 38.01 -10.46 -34.99
C LEU A 428 36.54 -10.08 -35.25
N ALA A 429 36.31 -9.11 -36.14
CA ALA A 429 34.99 -8.67 -36.56
C ALA A 429 34.17 -9.80 -37.18
N GLY A 430 34.80 -10.66 -38.01
CA GLY A 430 34.19 -11.85 -38.59
C GLY A 430 33.74 -12.86 -37.53
N VAL A 431 34.58 -13.16 -36.54
CA VAL A 431 34.24 -14.05 -35.41
C VAL A 431 33.07 -13.47 -34.60
N ALA A 432 33.10 -12.18 -34.28
CA ALA A 432 32.02 -11.50 -33.59
C ALA A 432 30.68 -11.63 -34.34
N GLN A 433 30.68 -11.34 -35.65
CA GLN A 433 29.47 -11.40 -36.48
C GLN A 433 28.91 -12.82 -36.59
N VAL A 434 29.76 -13.86 -36.73
CA VAL A 434 29.29 -15.27 -36.74
C VAL A 434 28.61 -15.63 -35.40
N LEU A 435 29.17 -15.21 -34.28
CA LEU A 435 28.58 -15.44 -32.96
C LEU A 435 27.25 -14.69 -32.78
N MET A 436 27.17 -13.43 -33.20
CA MET A 436 25.93 -12.64 -33.17
C MET A 436 24.84 -13.27 -34.05
N VAL A 437 25.12 -13.52 -35.33
CA VAL A 437 24.16 -14.07 -36.31
C VAL A 437 23.67 -15.47 -35.90
N GLY A 438 24.59 -16.33 -35.45
CA GLY A 438 24.27 -17.73 -35.14
C GLY A 438 23.53 -17.91 -33.81
N PHE A 439 23.93 -17.19 -32.76
CA PHE A 439 23.59 -17.54 -31.38
C PHE A 439 22.86 -16.43 -30.59
N VAL A 440 22.73 -15.22 -31.12
CA VAL A 440 22.05 -14.10 -30.44
C VAL A 440 20.77 -13.71 -31.19
N LYS A 441 19.61 -13.85 -30.53
CA LYS A 441 18.30 -13.46 -31.11
C LYS A 441 17.55 -12.49 -30.20
N LEU A 442 17.88 -11.21 -30.32
CA LEU A 442 17.21 -10.13 -29.61
C LEU A 442 15.87 -9.77 -30.26
N LYS A 443 14.82 -9.75 -29.42
CA LYS A 443 13.50 -9.21 -29.77
C LYS A 443 13.59 -7.68 -30.03
N PRO A 444 12.57 -7.05 -30.64
CA PRO A 444 12.45 -5.58 -30.60
C PRO A 444 12.45 -5.08 -29.15
N ALA A 445 12.98 -3.88 -28.92
CA ALA A 445 12.96 -3.26 -27.59
C ALA A 445 11.56 -2.68 -27.27
N SER A 446 10.63 -3.55 -26.90
CA SER A 446 9.38 -3.15 -26.24
C SER A 446 9.68 -2.43 -24.92
N SER A 447 8.73 -1.62 -24.43
CA SER A 447 8.75 -1.09 -23.06
C SER A 447 8.38 -2.19 -22.05
N ASP A 448 9.03 -3.35 -22.18
CA ASP A 448 8.89 -4.49 -21.30
C ASP A 448 9.38 -4.13 -19.90
N LEU A 449 8.59 -4.55 -18.92
CA LEU A 449 8.89 -4.35 -17.51
C LEU A 449 10.18 -5.12 -17.13
N THR A 450 10.98 -4.53 -16.24
CA THR A 450 12.22 -5.11 -15.72
C THR A 450 11.94 -6.42 -14.96
N VAL A 451 12.99 -7.20 -14.66
CA VAL A 451 12.83 -8.48 -13.94
C VAL A 451 12.11 -8.29 -12.60
N ASP A 452 12.45 -7.25 -11.83
CA ASP A 452 11.79 -6.94 -10.56
C ASP A 452 10.35 -6.42 -10.77
N GLU A 453 10.08 -5.64 -11.81
CA GLU A 453 8.71 -5.20 -12.13
C GLU A 453 7.84 -6.32 -12.68
N LYS A 454 8.41 -7.34 -13.34
CA LYS A 454 7.72 -8.56 -13.73
C LYS A 454 7.42 -9.44 -12.52
N ALA A 455 8.37 -9.61 -11.60
CA ALA A 455 8.10 -10.25 -10.33
C ALA A 455 7.03 -9.48 -9.52
N VAL A 456 7.06 -8.14 -9.50
CA VAL A 456 6.03 -7.31 -8.86
C VAL A 456 4.69 -7.34 -9.61
N LEU A 457 4.66 -7.53 -10.94
CA LEU A 457 3.41 -7.71 -11.69
C LEU A 457 2.85 -9.12 -11.64
N GLU A 458 3.68 -10.15 -11.49
CA GLU A 458 3.25 -11.49 -11.13
C GLU A 458 2.71 -11.47 -9.70
N LEU A 459 3.43 -10.90 -8.73
CA LEU A 459 2.94 -10.72 -7.35
C LEU A 459 1.71 -9.81 -7.25
N THR A 460 1.52 -8.80 -8.11
CA THR A 460 0.31 -7.95 -8.11
C THR A 460 -0.82 -8.46 -8.99
N ALA A 461 -0.55 -9.31 -9.99
CA ALA A 461 -1.57 -10.11 -10.67
C ALA A 461 -2.07 -11.22 -9.71
N GLU A 462 -1.17 -11.91 -9.02
CA GLU A 462 -1.50 -12.81 -7.92
C GLU A 462 -2.19 -12.05 -6.78
N ALA A 463 -1.78 -10.84 -6.41
CA ALA A 463 -2.54 -10.04 -5.43
C ALA A 463 -3.92 -9.59 -5.96
N ALA A 464 -4.07 -9.39 -7.28
CA ALA A 464 -5.37 -9.12 -7.92
C ALA A 464 -6.24 -10.39 -8.08
N GLU A 465 -5.63 -11.58 -8.06
CA GLU A 465 -6.32 -12.88 -8.00
C GLU A 465 -6.68 -13.24 -6.54
N MET A 466 -5.77 -13.02 -5.58
CA MET A 466 -6.03 -13.07 -4.14
C MET A 466 -7.08 -12.04 -3.71
N ARG A 467 -7.16 -10.87 -4.36
CA ARG A 467 -8.27 -9.91 -4.19
C ARG A 467 -9.59 -10.37 -4.82
N ARG A 468 -9.59 -11.43 -5.63
CA ARG A 468 -10.78 -12.07 -6.20
C ARG A 468 -11.17 -13.39 -5.51
N ASN A 469 -10.36 -13.91 -4.60
CA ASN A 469 -10.69 -15.09 -3.80
C ASN A 469 -10.21 -14.94 -2.34
N ARG A 470 -11.16 -14.63 -1.43
CA ARG A 470 -10.91 -14.39 0.01
C ARG A 470 -10.25 -15.55 0.75
N LEU A 471 -10.33 -16.80 0.26
CA LEU A 471 -9.66 -17.93 0.90
C LEU A 471 -8.13 -17.77 0.92
N ARG A 472 -7.56 -16.99 -0.02
CA ARG A 472 -6.14 -16.60 -0.03
C ARG A 472 -5.82 -15.36 0.81
N GLN A 473 -6.82 -14.65 1.36
CA GLN A 473 -6.63 -13.47 2.23
C GLN A 473 -6.70 -13.85 3.71
N GLY A 474 -6.08 -13.03 4.59
CA GLY A 474 -6.10 -13.27 6.04
C GLY A 474 -5.62 -14.67 6.42
N LEU A 475 -4.56 -15.16 5.77
CA LEU A 475 -4.01 -16.49 6.05
C LEU A 475 -3.43 -16.52 7.48
N THR A 476 -3.72 -17.60 8.20
CA THR A 476 -3.14 -17.87 9.52
C THR A 476 -1.62 -17.91 9.42
N ALA A 477 -0.89 -17.19 10.26
CA ALA A 477 0.54 -16.97 10.10
C ALA A 477 1.40 -18.18 10.54
N TYR A 478 1.46 -19.23 9.71
CA TYR A 478 2.35 -20.39 9.92
C TYR A 478 3.77 -20.19 9.33
N GLY A 479 4.21 -18.94 9.15
CA GLY A 479 5.52 -18.59 8.57
C GLY A 479 5.58 -18.64 7.03
N ASP A 480 4.91 -19.60 6.39
CA ASP A 480 4.77 -19.66 4.92
C ASP A 480 3.30 -19.53 4.48
N ALA A 481 3.05 -18.67 3.48
CA ALA A 481 1.74 -18.43 2.89
C ALA A 481 1.23 -19.64 2.06
N HIS A 482 2.11 -20.37 1.38
CA HIS A 482 1.68 -21.53 0.57
C HIS A 482 1.22 -22.68 1.45
N PHE A 483 1.96 -23.00 2.51
CA PHE A 483 1.58 -23.96 3.55
C PHE A 483 0.30 -23.55 4.28
N SER A 484 0.16 -22.26 4.61
CA SER A 484 -1.06 -21.72 5.25
C SER A 484 -2.30 -21.87 4.36
N LEU A 485 -2.16 -21.63 3.05
CA LEU A 485 -3.22 -21.85 2.06
C LEU A 485 -3.50 -23.34 1.84
N PHE A 486 -2.47 -24.19 1.83
CA PHE A 486 -2.60 -25.64 1.75
C PHE A 486 -3.40 -26.20 2.92
N LEU A 487 -3.05 -25.86 4.17
CA LEU A 487 -3.79 -26.27 5.36
C LEU A 487 -5.24 -25.81 5.31
N ARG A 488 -5.49 -24.54 4.99
CA ARG A 488 -6.86 -24.00 4.85
C ARG A 488 -7.66 -24.76 3.79
N LYS A 489 -7.08 -25.04 2.62
CA LYS A 489 -7.73 -25.86 1.58
C LYS A 489 -7.97 -27.30 2.06
N ALA A 490 -7.04 -27.92 2.77
CA ALA A 490 -7.18 -29.30 3.26
C ALA A 490 -8.37 -29.44 4.23
N PHE A 491 -8.51 -28.53 5.20
CA PHE A 491 -9.64 -28.54 6.13
C PHE A 491 -10.99 -28.28 5.44
N ILE A 492 -11.06 -27.33 4.50
CA ILE A 492 -12.34 -27.04 3.81
C ILE A 492 -12.71 -28.17 2.81
N LYS A 493 -11.72 -28.85 2.19
CA LYS A 493 -11.97 -30.08 1.42
C LYS A 493 -12.44 -31.24 2.29
N ALA A 494 -11.92 -31.38 3.52
CA ALA A 494 -12.38 -32.38 4.47
C ALA A 494 -13.85 -32.17 4.90
N ALA A 495 -14.37 -30.93 4.82
CA ALA A 495 -15.79 -30.63 4.98
C ALA A 495 -16.65 -30.95 3.74
N GLY A 496 -16.08 -31.57 2.69
CA GLY A 496 -16.81 -32.05 1.50
C GLY A 496 -16.86 -31.07 0.32
N HIS A 497 -16.13 -29.95 0.37
CA HIS A 497 -16.14 -28.95 -0.70
C HIS A 497 -15.15 -29.28 -1.84
N SER A 498 -15.58 -29.11 -3.09
CA SER A 498 -14.77 -29.25 -4.30
C SER A 498 -13.91 -28.00 -4.59
N ASP A 499 -12.91 -28.10 -5.48
CA ASP A 499 -12.15 -26.93 -5.93
C ASP A 499 -13.01 -25.88 -6.66
N ASP A 500 -14.11 -26.29 -7.30
CA ASP A 500 -15.14 -25.37 -7.83
C ASP A 500 -15.80 -24.58 -6.70
N ALA A 501 -16.25 -25.24 -5.63
CA ALA A 501 -16.82 -24.56 -4.47
C ALA A 501 -15.82 -23.57 -3.83
N LEU A 502 -14.53 -23.92 -3.80
CA LEU A 502 -13.43 -23.06 -3.35
C LEU A 502 -13.08 -21.90 -4.32
N SER A 503 -13.78 -21.75 -5.44
CA SER A 503 -13.66 -20.61 -6.37
C SER A 503 -14.80 -19.59 -6.26
N ARG A 504 -15.87 -19.96 -5.55
CA ARG A 504 -17.09 -19.15 -5.37
C ARG A 504 -16.90 -18.12 -4.24
N PRO A 505 -17.61 -16.97 -4.25
CA PRO A 505 -17.56 -16.01 -3.16
C PRO A 505 -18.09 -16.63 -1.87
N VAL A 506 -17.32 -16.48 -0.79
CA VAL A 506 -17.62 -17.06 0.52
C VAL A 506 -18.59 -16.16 1.27
N ILE A 507 -19.83 -16.62 1.48
CA ILE A 507 -20.84 -15.88 2.23
C ILE A 507 -20.91 -16.47 3.63
N GLY A 508 -20.39 -15.71 4.61
CA GLY A 508 -20.56 -16.04 6.02
C GLY A 508 -22.03 -15.92 6.42
N ILE A 509 -22.54 -16.81 7.27
CA ILE A 509 -23.90 -16.70 7.82
C ILE A 509 -23.83 -16.83 9.33
N ILE A 510 -24.18 -15.76 10.05
CA ILE A 510 -24.15 -15.76 11.51
C ILE A 510 -25.29 -16.60 12.06
N ASN A 511 -24.93 -17.68 12.74
CA ASN A 511 -25.84 -18.54 13.50
C ASN A 511 -25.96 -18.03 14.95
N THR A 512 -27.11 -17.48 15.29
CA THR A 512 -27.47 -17.04 16.65
C THR A 512 -28.49 -17.96 17.33
N SER A 513 -28.65 -19.20 16.85
CA SER A 513 -29.53 -20.20 17.48
C SER A 513 -29.06 -20.56 18.89
N SER A 514 -29.98 -20.67 19.84
CA SER A 514 -29.68 -21.11 21.22
C SER A 514 -30.95 -21.62 21.91
N GLY A 515 -30.83 -22.69 22.70
CA GLY A 515 -31.91 -23.18 23.56
C GLY A 515 -32.34 -22.17 24.64
N PHE A 516 -31.47 -21.22 24.98
CA PHE A 516 -31.78 -20.09 25.87
C PHE A 516 -32.25 -18.83 25.11
N ASN A 517 -32.59 -18.94 23.82
CA ASN A 517 -33.08 -17.81 23.04
C ASN A 517 -34.32 -18.18 22.19
N PRO A 518 -35.52 -18.25 22.78
CA PRO A 518 -36.74 -18.62 22.06
C PRO A 518 -37.11 -17.66 20.92
N CYS A 519 -36.68 -16.39 20.97
CA CYS A 519 -36.81 -15.45 19.85
C CYS A 519 -36.03 -15.89 18.59
N HIS A 520 -35.12 -16.85 18.70
CA HIS A 520 -34.28 -17.39 17.63
C HIS A 520 -34.61 -18.87 17.32
N ALA A 521 -35.74 -19.41 17.80
CA ALA A 521 -36.10 -20.81 17.61
C ALA A 521 -36.25 -21.24 16.13
N ASN A 522 -36.55 -20.29 15.22
CA ASN A 522 -36.64 -20.55 13.77
C ASN A 522 -35.31 -20.34 13.03
N VAL A 523 -34.23 -19.89 13.68
CA VAL A 523 -32.93 -19.61 13.03
C VAL A 523 -32.38 -20.80 12.22
N PRO A 524 -32.49 -22.08 12.65
CA PRO A 524 -32.12 -23.22 11.79
C PRO A 524 -32.84 -23.23 10.43
N GLN A 525 -34.13 -22.90 10.38
CA GLN A 525 -34.90 -22.84 9.14
C GLN A 525 -34.49 -21.64 8.27
N LEU A 526 -34.08 -20.52 8.90
CA LEU A 526 -33.54 -19.35 8.22
C LEU A 526 -32.14 -19.62 7.63
N LEU A 527 -31.29 -20.37 8.34
CA LEU A 527 -29.96 -20.80 7.88
C LEU A 527 -30.09 -21.64 6.61
N ASP A 528 -31.01 -22.61 6.58
CA ASP A 528 -31.22 -23.44 5.38
C ASP A 528 -31.80 -22.64 4.19
N ALA A 529 -32.69 -21.68 4.46
CA ALA A 529 -33.17 -20.75 3.44
C ALA A 529 -32.04 -19.84 2.89
N LEU A 530 -31.18 -19.32 3.77
CA LEU A 530 -30.02 -18.53 3.38
C LEU A 530 -29.00 -19.33 2.57
N LYS A 531 -28.69 -20.56 2.99
CA LYS A 531 -27.82 -21.50 2.25
C LYS A 531 -28.35 -21.72 0.83
N ARG A 532 -29.65 -21.97 0.65
CA ARG A 532 -30.28 -22.08 -0.68
C ARG A 532 -30.15 -20.79 -1.49
N GLY A 533 -30.47 -19.63 -0.91
CA GLY A 533 -30.37 -18.34 -1.57
C GLY A 533 -28.95 -18.02 -2.09
N VAL A 534 -27.94 -18.28 -1.26
CA VAL A 534 -26.51 -18.14 -1.63
C VAL A 534 -26.12 -19.12 -2.74
N GLN A 535 -26.47 -20.40 -2.61
CA GLN A 535 -26.13 -21.43 -3.60
C GLN A 535 -26.78 -21.16 -4.98
N LEU A 536 -28.05 -20.76 -5.00
CA LEU A 536 -28.77 -20.37 -6.23
C LEU A 536 -28.18 -19.13 -6.91
N ALA A 537 -27.53 -18.24 -6.14
CA ALA A 537 -26.81 -17.08 -6.67
C ALA A 537 -25.35 -17.39 -7.05
N GLY A 538 -24.85 -18.61 -6.83
CA GLY A 538 -23.50 -19.04 -7.19
C GLY A 538 -22.44 -18.85 -6.09
N GLY A 539 -22.82 -18.49 -4.86
CA GLY A 539 -21.90 -18.38 -3.72
C GLY A 539 -21.66 -19.70 -2.98
N LEU A 540 -20.71 -19.68 -2.03
CA LEU A 540 -20.46 -20.73 -1.05
C LEU A 540 -20.95 -20.25 0.33
N PRO A 541 -22.06 -20.78 0.89
CA PRO A 541 -22.51 -20.41 2.22
C PRO A 541 -21.69 -21.14 3.29
N VAL A 542 -21.20 -20.40 4.29
CA VAL A 542 -20.47 -20.94 5.46
C VAL A 542 -21.10 -20.36 6.71
N GLU A 543 -21.76 -21.20 7.52
CA GLU A 543 -22.35 -20.74 8.78
C GLU A 543 -21.33 -20.78 9.93
N PHE A 544 -21.38 -19.78 10.81
CA PHE A 544 -20.53 -19.71 12.00
C PHE A 544 -21.30 -19.11 13.20
N PRO A 545 -21.01 -19.53 14.43
CA PRO A 545 -21.69 -19.01 15.61
C PRO A 545 -21.15 -17.63 16.03
N THR A 546 -22.04 -16.82 16.62
CA THR A 546 -21.70 -15.72 17.56
C THR A 546 -22.56 -15.88 18.80
N ILE A 547 -22.24 -15.18 19.90
CA ILE A 547 -23.01 -15.33 21.15
C ILE A 547 -24.48 -14.91 20.97
N SER A 548 -25.40 -15.70 21.52
CA SER A 548 -26.84 -15.49 21.38
C SER A 548 -27.42 -14.86 22.66
N LEU A 549 -27.96 -13.65 22.55
CA LEU A 549 -28.50 -12.88 23.67
C LEU A 549 -30.03 -12.90 23.70
N HIS A 550 -30.63 -13.20 24.85
CA HIS A 550 -32.07 -13.09 25.08
C HIS A 550 -32.37 -12.11 26.23
N GLU A 551 -33.39 -11.26 26.06
CA GLU A 551 -33.71 -10.18 27.00
C GLU A 551 -33.96 -10.69 28.42
N SER A 552 -34.87 -11.66 28.55
CA SER A 552 -35.38 -12.15 29.84
C SER A 552 -34.51 -13.22 30.50
N PHE A 553 -33.41 -13.64 29.88
CA PHE A 553 -32.51 -14.69 30.41
C PHE A 553 -31.08 -14.19 30.67
N ALA A 554 -30.78 -12.91 30.41
CA ALA A 554 -29.46 -12.33 30.63
C ALA A 554 -29.45 -11.45 31.91
N THR A 555 -28.56 -11.77 32.85
CA THR A 555 -28.36 -11.05 34.11
C THR A 555 -27.00 -10.32 34.09
N PRO A 556 -26.90 -9.06 34.54
CA PRO A 556 -27.94 -8.19 35.11
C PRO A 556 -28.97 -7.67 34.10
N THR A 557 -28.61 -7.59 32.81
CA THR A 557 -29.50 -7.29 31.68
C THR A 557 -28.81 -7.69 30.38
N SER A 558 -29.56 -7.97 29.32
CA SER A 558 -29.03 -8.24 27.97
C SER A 558 -28.17 -7.09 27.40
N MET A 559 -28.52 -5.85 27.73
CA MET A 559 -27.83 -4.64 27.25
C MET A 559 -26.38 -4.56 27.75
N PHE A 560 -26.11 -5.08 28.95
CA PHE A 560 -24.75 -5.28 29.47
C PHE A 560 -23.89 -6.09 28.49
N LEU A 561 -24.47 -7.10 27.83
CA LEU A 561 -23.78 -8.01 26.92
C LEU A 561 -23.81 -7.56 25.45
N ARG A 562 -24.52 -6.47 25.11
CA ARG A 562 -24.61 -5.95 23.73
C ARG A 562 -23.23 -5.68 23.12
N ASN A 563 -22.36 -5.00 23.87
CA ASN A 563 -21.04 -4.60 23.38
C ASN A 563 -20.11 -5.81 23.25
N LEU A 564 -20.26 -6.83 24.12
CA LEU A 564 -19.59 -8.13 23.96
C LEU A 564 -19.99 -8.85 22.68
N MET A 565 -21.29 -8.89 22.35
CA MET A 565 -21.77 -9.52 21.12
C MET A 565 -21.37 -8.74 19.85
N SER A 566 -21.26 -7.41 19.95
CA SER A 566 -20.68 -6.58 18.88
C SER A 566 -19.20 -6.93 18.63
N MET A 567 -18.38 -6.95 19.68
CA MET A 567 -16.95 -7.30 19.60
C MET A 567 -16.73 -8.74 19.11
N ASP A 568 -17.53 -9.70 19.59
CA ASP A 568 -17.55 -11.09 19.13
C ASP A 568 -17.90 -11.18 17.63
N THR A 569 -18.94 -10.46 17.19
CA THR A 569 -19.34 -10.40 15.77
C THR A 569 -18.26 -9.76 14.90
N GLU A 570 -17.67 -8.66 15.34
CA GLU A 570 -16.65 -7.90 14.62
C GLU A 570 -15.38 -8.74 14.40
N GLU A 571 -14.83 -9.34 15.47
CA GLU A 571 -13.65 -10.19 15.39
C GLU A 571 -13.91 -11.48 14.62
N MET A 572 -15.09 -12.13 14.78
CA MET A 572 -15.42 -13.34 14.04
C MET A 572 -15.60 -13.09 12.54
N VAL A 573 -16.13 -11.92 12.14
CA VAL A 573 -16.18 -11.52 10.72
C VAL A 573 -14.80 -11.15 10.19
N ARG A 574 -13.95 -10.48 10.99
CA ARG A 574 -12.59 -10.06 10.59
C ARG A 574 -11.60 -11.22 10.49
N ALA A 575 -11.73 -12.24 11.34
CA ALA A 575 -10.83 -13.39 11.39
C ALA A 575 -11.14 -14.46 10.32
N GLN A 576 -12.32 -14.41 9.68
CA GLN A 576 -12.77 -15.42 8.72
C GLN A 576 -12.60 -14.95 7.25
N PRO A 577 -12.36 -15.88 6.30
CA PRO A 577 -12.13 -15.55 4.89
C PRO A 577 -13.44 -15.29 4.12
N LEU A 578 -14.21 -14.27 4.53
CA LEU A 578 -15.55 -13.97 4.01
C LEU A 578 -15.52 -12.88 2.92
N ASP A 579 -16.22 -13.08 1.81
CA ASP A 579 -16.44 -12.05 0.78
C ASP A 579 -17.56 -11.09 1.20
N ALA A 580 -18.64 -11.63 1.74
CA ALA A 580 -19.70 -10.90 2.45
C ALA A 580 -20.23 -11.76 3.60
N VAL A 581 -21.07 -11.17 4.45
CA VAL A 581 -21.73 -11.86 5.57
C VAL A 581 -23.23 -11.56 5.57
N VAL A 582 -24.04 -12.56 5.90
CA VAL A 582 -25.44 -12.40 6.30
C VAL A 582 -25.55 -12.65 7.79
N MET A 583 -26.35 -11.83 8.45
CA MET A 583 -26.45 -11.80 9.89
C MET A 583 -27.88 -12.12 10.27
N ILE A 584 -28.05 -13.14 11.11
CA ILE A 584 -29.34 -13.52 11.64
C ILE A 584 -29.38 -13.06 13.10
N GLY A 585 -30.42 -12.31 13.41
CA GLY A 585 -30.73 -11.85 14.75
C GLY A 585 -32.23 -11.88 14.99
N GLY A 586 -32.60 -11.49 16.19
CA GLY A 586 -33.91 -11.73 16.77
C GLY A 586 -34.11 -10.84 17.97
N CYS A 587 -33.85 -11.38 19.15
CA CYS A 587 -34.12 -10.72 20.43
C CYS A 587 -33.48 -9.33 20.53
N ASP A 588 -34.12 -8.43 21.27
CA ASP A 588 -33.91 -6.97 21.29
C ASP A 588 -32.47 -6.47 21.11
N LYS A 589 -31.50 -7.05 21.81
CA LYS A 589 -30.10 -6.58 21.81
C LYS A 589 -29.20 -7.28 20.79
N THR A 590 -29.67 -8.34 20.14
CA THR A 590 -28.97 -8.96 19.01
C THR A 590 -28.93 -8.02 17.80
N VAL A 591 -30.03 -7.32 17.48
CA VAL A 591 -30.03 -6.34 16.38
C VAL A 591 -28.97 -5.27 16.50
N PRO A 592 -28.86 -4.51 17.61
CA PRO A 592 -27.90 -3.43 17.71
C PRO A 592 -26.49 -3.94 17.94
N ALA A 593 -26.27 -4.99 18.75
CA ALA A 593 -24.97 -5.64 18.84
C ALA A 593 -24.48 -6.08 17.45
N GLN A 594 -25.41 -6.57 16.65
CA GLN A 594 -25.13 -6.87 15.25
C GLN A 594 -25.12 -5.59 14.39
N LEU A 595 -25.87 -4.51 14.54
CA LEU A 595 -25.67 -3.30 13.71
C LEU A 595 -24.36 -2.55 14.03
N MET A 596 -23.76 -2.85 15.18
CA MET A 596 -22.39 -2.50 15.59
C MET A 596 -21.38 -3.63 15.24
N GLY A 597 -21.85 -4.71 14.60
CA GLY A 597 -21.16 -5.87 14.05
C GLY A 597 -21.44 -5.96 12.52
N VAL A 598 -22.53 -6.65 12.06
CA VAL A 598 -23.36 -6.15 10.90
C VAL A 598 -24.94 -6.07 10.98
N SER A 599 -25.84 -7.03 11.43
CA SER A 599 -27.36 -6.85 11.64
C SER A 599 -28.25 -8.01 12.25
N GLY A 600 -29.55 -7.80 12.63
CA GLY A 600 -30.68 -8.84 12.64
C GLY A 600 -31.79 -8.84 13.77
N THR A 601 -33.10 -9.18 13.53
CA THR A 601 -34.31 -8.74 14.37
C THR A 601 -35.54 -9.66 14.67
N CYS A 602 -36.34 -9.36 15.72
CA CYS A 602 -37.62 -9.99 16.19
C CYS A 602 -38.91 -9.08 16.05
N GLY A 603 -40.09 -9.52 16.53
CA GLY A 603 -41.43 -9.26 15.96
C GLY A 603 -42.57 -8.63 16.82
N VAL A 604 -42.32 -7.69 17.74
CA VAL A 604 -43.33 -6.70 18.21
C VAL A 604 -42.69 -5.30 18.22
N MET A 605 -43.48 -4.20 18.20
CA MET A 605 -42.98 -2.81 18.17
C MET A 605 -42.31 -2.34 19.49
N GLY A 606 -41.76 -3.28 20.26
CA GLY A 606 -40.61 -3.07 21.12
C GLY A 606 -39.32 -2.85 20.33
N THR A 607 -38.16 -2.99 20.97
CA THR A 607 -36.86 -2.63 20.35
C THR A 607 -36.57 -3.48 19.12
N ALA A 608 -36.84 -4.78 19.17
CA ALA A 608 -36.61 -5.69 18.06
C ALA A 608 -37.24 -5.25 16.72
N SER A 609 -38.56 -5.04 16.63
CA SER A 609 -39.18 -4.61 15.37
C SER A 609 -38.91 -3.14 15.05
N THR A 610 -38.68 -2.30 16.06
CA THR A 610 -38.20 -0.92 15.84
C THR A 610 -36.89 -0.95 15.04
N MET A 611 -35.92 -1.77 15.47
CA MET A 611 -34.64 -1.93 14.78
C MET A 611 -34.79 -2.63 13.41
N ALA A 612 -35.84 -3.42 13.20
CA ALA A 612 -36.16 -4.01 11.88
C ALA A 612 -36.62 -2.98 10.86
N CYS A 613 -37.57 -2.13 11.24
CA CYS A 613 -38.03 -1.03 10.42
C CYS A 613 -36.89 -0.04 10.14
N ILE A 614 -36.04 0.24 11.14
CA ILE A 614 -34.79 0.99 10.98
C ILE A 614 -33.83 0.33 9.99
N THR A 615 -33.57 -0.98 10.07
CA THR A 615 -32.61 -1.65 9.17
C THR A 615 -33.07 -1.61 7.71
N ALA A 616 -34.38 -1.66 7.46
CA ALA A 616 -34.96 -1.41 6.13
C ALA A 616 -34.85 0.06 5.70
N ALA A 617 -35.07 1.02 6.62
CA ALA A 617 -34.95 2.46 6.34
C ALA A 617 -33.50 2.92 6.10
N LEU A 618 -32.52 2.23 6.70
CA LEU A 618 -31.08 2.36 6.43
C LEU A 618 -30.65 1.74 5.09
N GLY A 619 -31.57 1.12 4.34
CA GLY A 619 -31.27 0.49 3.05
C GLY A 619 -30.54 -0.86 3.12
N LEU A 620 -30.29 -1.40 4.33
CA LEU A 620 -29.53 -2.65 4.53
C LEU A 620 -30.39 -3.93 4.39
N MET A 621 -31.70 -3.81 4.18
CA MET A 621 -32.64 -4.94 4.15
C MET A 621 -33.68 -4.74 3.05
N SER A 622 -34.10 -5.83 2.39
CA SER A 622 -35.12 -5.76 1.35
C SER A 622 -36.44 -5.21 1.89
N LEU A 623 -36.99 -4.22 1.17
CA LEU A 623 -38.27 -3.60 1.51
C LEU A 623 -39.43 -4.60 1.42
N ARG A 624 -39.31 -5.69 0.64
CA ARG A 624 -40.37 -6.66 0.35
C ARG A 624 -40.66 -7.63 1.51
N GLY A 625 -41.06 -7.06 2.65
CA GLY A 625 -41.44 -7.79 3.87
C GLY A 625 -40.28 -8.09 4.82
N GLY A 626 -39.05 -7.62 4.55
CA GLY A 626 -37.86 -7.90 5.36
C GLY A 626 -38.04 -7.59 6.84
N ALA A 627 -38.56 -6.41 7.17
CA ALA A 627 -38.80 -6.01 8.55
C ALA A 627 -40.04 -6.67 9.19
N THR A 628 -41.10 -6.93 8.41
CA THR A 628 -42.45 -7.19 8.96
C THR A 628 -42.94 -8.63 8.86
N ALA A 629 -42.37 -9.49 7.99
CA ALA A 629 -42.87 -10.84 7.78
C ALA A 629 -42.87 -11.68 9.08
N PRO A 630 -44.01 -12.25 9.52
CA PRO A 630 -44.08 -13.04 10.75
C PRO A 630 -43.09 -14.22 10.76
N ALA A 631 -42.51 -14.53 11.92
CA ALA A 631 -41.44 -15.52 12.08
C ALA A 631 -41.81 -16.93 11.60
N VAL A 632 -43.10 -17.28 11.62
CA VAL A 632 -43.67 -18.56 11.19
C VAL A 632 -44.25 -18.53 9.76
N SER A 633 -44.19 -17.40 9.06
CA SER A 633 -44.74 -17.25 7.71
C SER A 633 -43.74 -17.72 6.65
N ALA A 634 -44.23 -18.41 5.61
CA ALA A 634 -43.43 -18.74 4.43
C ALA A 634 -42.85 -17.50 3.71
N ALA A 635 -43.41 -16.29 3.94
CA ALA A 635 -42.82 -15.04 3.48
C ALA A 635 -41.42 -14.78 4.09
N ARG A 636 -41.21 -15.14 5.36
CA ARG A 636 -39.94 -14.98 6.08
C ARG A 636 -38.84 -15.87 5.50
N LEU A 637 -39.19 -17.07 4.99
CA LEU A 637 -38.25 -17.95 4.28
C LEU A 637 -37.87 -17.41 2.90
N ARG A 638 -38.82 -16.86 2.15
CA ARG A 638 -38.54 -16.19 0.85
C ARG A 638 -37.63 -14.97 1.02
N VAL A 639 -37.87 -14.16 2.06
CA VAL A 639 -36.98 -13.05 2.45
C VAL A 639 -35.56 -13.56 2.76
N ALA A 640 -35.43 -14.69 3.46
CA ALA A 640 -34.12 -15.27 3.77
C ALA A 640 -33.39 -15.74 2.49
N GLU A 641 -34.09 -16.39 1.55
CA GLU A 641 -33.53 -16.74 0.24
C GLU A 641 -33.13 -15.50 -0.59
N GLU A 642 -33.93 -14.44 -0.56
CA GLU A 642 -33.63 -13.15 -1.21
C GLU A 642 -32.39 -12.47 -0.59
N THR A 643 -32.27 -12.45 0.75
CA THR A 643 -31.07 -11.91 1.43
C THR A 643 -29.82 -12.72 1.10
N GLY A 644 -29.91 -14.05 1.00
CA GLY A 644 -28.79 -14.90 0.59
C GLY A 644 -28.30 -14.58 -0.82
N LYS A 645 -29.24 -14.35 -1.76
CA LYS A 645 -28.93 -13.87 -3.11
C LYS A 645 -28.31 -12.46 -3.11
N ASN A 646 -28.85 -11.53 -2.30
CA ASN A 646 -28.37 -10.15 -2.23
C ASN A 646 -26.95 -10.07 -1.63
N ALA A 647 -26.58 -10.97 -0.72
CA ALA A 647 -25.21 -11.05 -0.21
C ALA A 647 -24.19 -11.51 -1.28
N VAL A 648 -24.55 -12.49 -2.12
CA VAL A 648 -23.72 -12.87 -3.27
C VAL A 648 -23.63 -11.74 -4.29
N TYR A 649 -24.73 -11.03 -4.54
CA TYR A 649 -24.73 -9.85 -5.41
C TYR A 649 -23.78 -8.75 -4.89
N ALA A 650 -23.83 -8.43 -3.59
CA ALA A 650 -22.93 -7.44 -2.98
C ALA A 650 -21.46 -7.88 -3.04
N ALA A 651 -21.16 -9.16 -2.77
CA ALA A 651 -19.81 -9.73 -2.90
C ALA A 651 -19.24 -9.69 -4.33
N THR A 652 -20.11 -9.87 -5.34
CA THR A 652 -19.73 -9.99 -6.76
C THR A 652 -19.91 -8.71 -7.57
N HIS A 653 -20.43 -7.64 -6.96
CA HIS A 653 -20.72 -6.39 -7.67
C HIS A 653 -19.45 -5.78 -8.28
N LYS A 654 -19.56 -5.25 -9.51
CA LYS A 654 -18.44 -4.61 -10.24
C LYS A 654 -17.83 -3.46 -9.44
N ASP A 655 -18.67 -2.75 -8.70
CA ASP A 655 -18.28 -1.81 -7.66
C ASP A 655 -18.83 -2.28 -6.31
N ARG A 656 -18.20 -3.32 -5.74
CA ARG A 656 -18.49 -3.78 -4.37
C ARG A 656 -18.03 -2.82 -3.27
N LEU A 657 -17.32 -1.74 -3.62
CA LEU A 657 -16.84 -0.75 -2.64
C LEU A 657 -17.96 0.23 -2.28
N SER A 658 -18.78 0.69 -3.24
CA SER A 658 -19.97 1.51 -2.90
C SER A 658 -21.02 0.74 -2.09
N LEU A 659 -21.05 -0.59 -2.16
CA LEU A 659 -21.93 -1.46 -1.36
C LEU A 659 -21.39 -1.79 0.05
N LEU A 660 -20.26 -1.21 0.47
CA LEU A 660 -19.80 -1.32 1.87
C LEU A 660 -20.77 -0.58 2.81
N PRO A 661 -21.01 -1.07 4.04
CA PRO A 661 -21.87 -0.37 5.01
C PRO A 661 -21.46 1.08 5.26
N THR A 662 -20.15 1.40 5.23
CA THR A 662 -19.65 2.78 5.39
C THR A 662 -20.03 3.74 4.26
N ASN A 663 -20.48 3.22 3.11
CA ASN A 663 -20.88 3.99 1.93
C ASN A 663 -22.40 3.98 1.70
N ILE A 664 -23.10 2.93 2.17
CA ILE A 664 -24.57 2.89 2.20
C ILE A 664 -25.12 3.75 3.37
N LEU A 665 -24.48 3.70 4.53
CA LEU A 665 -24.93 4.38 5.75
C LEU A 665 -24.54 5.87 5.76
N THR A 666 -25.18 6.67 4.92
CA THR A 666 -24.96 8.13 4.85
C THR A 666 -25.79 8.89 5.90
N ARG A 667 -25.57 10.21 6.04
CA ARG A 667 -26.39 11.05 6.94
C ARG A 667 -27.87 10.96 6.58
N GLU A 668 -28.17 10.89 5.29
CA GLU A 668 -29.51 10.78 4.71
C GLU A 668 -30.19 9.44 5.07
N SER A 669 -29.46 8.32 5.07
CA SER A 669 -30.03 7.03 5.48
C SER A 669 -30.34 7.02 6.99
N PHE A 670 -29.49 7.62 7.83
CA PHE A 670 -29.78 7.77 9.25
C PHE A 670 -30.98 8.71 9.50
N LEU A 671 -31.09 9.83 8.77
CA LEU A 671 -32.28 10.69 8.83
C LEU A 671 -33.55 9.95 8.39
N ASN A 672 -33.49 9.10 7.36
CA ASN A 672 -34.60 8.22 6.96
C ASN A 672 -34.98 7.23 8.07
N ALA A 673 -33.99 6.63 8.75
CA ALA A 673 -34.23 5.74 9.88
C ALA A 673 -34.83 6.45 11.09
N ILE A 674 -34.45 7.70 11.37
CA ILE A 674 -35.05 8.54 12.43
C ILE A 674 -36.49 8.95 12.04
N THR A 675 -36.75 9.30 10.78
CA THR A 675 -38.11 9.54 10.26
C THR A 675 -38.99 8.29 10.45
N VAL A 676 -38.48 7.09 10.11
CA VAL A 676 -39.21 5.83 10.33
C VAL A 676 -39.42 5.53 11.82
N LEU A 677 -38.41 5.73 12.68
CA LEU A 677 -38.51 5.56 14.13
C LEU A 677 -39.63 6.43 14.75
N GLN A 678 -39.73 7.68 14.32
CA GLN A 678 -40.79 8.60 14.73
C GLN A 678 -42.15 8.16 14.16
N ALA A 679 -42.22 7.79 12.89
CA ALA A 679 -43.45 7.39 12.20
C ALA A 679 -44.06 6.06 12.66
N ILE A 680 -43.25 5.15 13.20
CA ILE A 680 -43.72 3.90 13.83
C ILE A 680 -43.94 4.02 15.34
N GLY A 681 -43.56 5.15 15.95
CA GLY A 681 -43.62 5.32 17.41
C GLY A 681 -42.81 4.26 18.13
N GLY A 682 -41.55 4.08 17.72
CA GLY A 682 -40.73 2.95 18.14
C GLY A 682 -40.28 2.96 19.62
N SER A 683 -39.38 2.04 19.93
CA SER A 683 -38.71 1.94 21.23
C SER A 683 -37.72 3.07 21.46
N THR A 684 -37.70 3.68 22.65
CA THR A 684 -36.68 4.68 23.04
C THR A 684 -35.26 4.12 22.97
N ASN A 685 -35.09 2.82 23.25
CA ASN A 685 -33.81 2.11 23.12
C ASN A 685 -33.19 2.25 21.72
N ALA A 686 -34.00 2.43 20.67
CA ALA A 686 -33.51 2.61 19.32
C ALA A 686 -32.72 3.92 19.13
N VAL A 687 -32.92 4.93 19.97
CA VAL A 687 -32.10 6.15 19.99
C VAL A 687 -30.67 5.82 20.42
N VAL A 688 -30.52 5.14 21.56
CA VAL A 688 -29.22 4.66 22.09
C VAL A 688 -28.53 3.71 21.09
N HIS A 689 -29.30 2.86 20.42
CA HIS A 689 -28.75 1.96 19.41
C HIS A 689 -28.31 2.67 18.14
N LEU A 690 -29.10 3.59 17.59
CA LEU A 690 -28.72 4.39 16.43
C LEU A 690 -27.48 5.25 16.73
N LEU A 691 -27.41 5.88 17.91
CA LEU A 691 -26.23 6.68 18.31
C LEU A 691 -24.96 5.83 18.41
N ALA A 692 -25.04 4.60 18.94
CA ALA A 692 -23.90 3.68 18.92
C ALA A 692 -23.45 3.35 17.48
N ILE A 693 -24.39 3.00 16.59
CA ILE A 693 -24.11 2.66 15.19
C ILE A 693 -23.50 3.86 14.44
N ILE A 694 -24.01 5.07 14.67
CA ILE A 694 -23.48 6.33 14.12
C ILE A 694 -22.05 6.58 14.64
N ASN A 695 -21.80 6.31 15.93
CA ASN A 695 -20.48 6.50 16.54
C ASN A 695 -19.46 5.40 16.18
N ARG A 696 -19.89 4.29 15.55
CA ARG A 696 -19.00 3.36 14.81
C ARG A 696 -18.61 3.85 13.41
N HIS A 697 -19.30 4.86 12.87
CA HIS A 697 -19.11 5.27 11.48
C HIS A 697 -18.01 6.34 11.32
N PRO A 698 -16.91 6.08 10.58
CA PRO A 698 -15.73 6.95 10.54
C PRO A 698 -15.98 8.42 10.17
N THR A 699 -16.96 8.71 9.31
CA THR A 699 -17.25 10.07 8.84
C THR A 699 -18.46 10.71 9.51
N LEU A 700 -19.25 9.94 10.29
CA LEU A 700 -20.50 10.41 10.88
C LEU A 700 -20.51 10.43 12.41
N ALA A 701 -19.56 9.77 13.09
CA ALA A 701 -19.44 9.82 14.54
C ALA A 701 -19.42 11.26 15.07
N GLY A 702 -20.39 11.61 15.94
CA GLY A 702 -20.58 12.96 16.47
C GLY A 702 -21.15 14.01 15.50
N THR A 703 -21.63 13.64 14.30
CA THR A 703 -22.27 14.55 13.32
C THR A 703 -23.81 14.50 13.30
N ILE A 704 -24.37 13.50 13.99
CA ILE A 704 -25.79 13.31 14.26
C ILE A 704 -25.89 13.11 15.77
N THR A 705 -26.81 13.84 16.39
CA THR A 705 -26.92 13.99 17.85
C THR A 705 -28.37 13.83 18.30
N LEU A 706 -28.63 13.81 19.60
CA LEU A 706 -30.00 13.86 20.13
C LEU A 706 -30.82 15.07 19.58
N ALA A 707 -30.18 16.18 19.20
CA ALA A 707 -30.89 17.31 18.60
C ALA A 707 -31.52 16.96 17.24
N ASP A 708 -30.87 16.13 16.42
CA ASP A 708 -31.41 15.64 15.15
C ASP A 708 -32.66 14.76 15.36
N PHE A 709 -32.70 13.97 16.43
CA PHE A 709 -33.87 13.13 16.77
C PHE A 709 -35.11 13.97 17.09
N ASP A 710 -34.97 15.09 17.80
CA ASP A 710 -36.09 16.02 18.04
C ASP A 710 -36.42 16.86 16.81
N GLN A 711 -35.42 17.30 16.02
CA GLN A 711 -35.66 18.06 14.79
C GLN A 711 -36.44 17.23 13.76
N VAL A 712 -36.10 15.95 13.58
CA VAL A 712 -36.87 15.03 12.74
C VAL A 712 -38.22 14.71 13.39
N GLY A 713 -38.28 14.54 14.72
CA GLY A 713 -39.53 14.34 15.45
C GLY A 713 -40.56 15.45 15.17
N ARG A 714 -40.17 16.72 15.28
CA ARG A 714 -41.04 17.89 15.06
C ARG A 714 -41.70 17.94 13.68
N ARG A 715 -41.15 17.26 12.67
CA ARG A 715 -41.68 17.21 11.29
C ARG A 715 -42.33 15.86 10.91
N THR A 716 -42.37 14.89 11.82
CA THR A 716 -42.80 13.53 11.50
C THR A 716 -43.95 13.06 12.40
N PRO A 717 -45.17 12.84 11.84
CA PRO A 717 -46.30 12.27 12.57
C PRO A 717 -46.13 10.78 12.86
N LEU A 718 -46.82 10.29 13.89
CA LEU A 718 -47.04 8.86 14.12
C LEU A 718 -48.13 8.35 13.17
N LEU A 719 -47.77 7.41 12.30
CA LEU A 719 -48.68 6.84 11.30
C LEU A 719 -49.12 5.40 11.60
N VAL A 720 -48.29 4.63 12.30
CA VAL A 720 -48.52 3.19 12.48
C VAL A 720 -49.25 2.89 13.80
N ASP A 721 -50.45 2.33 13.69
CA ASP A 721 -51.38 2.08 14.80
C ASP A 721 -51.08 0.73 15.50
N LEU A 722 -49.98 0.71 16.26
CA LEU A 722 -49.47 -0.48 16.95
C LEU A 722 -49.22 -0.24 18.43
N LYS A 723 -49.43 -1.28 19.25
CA LYS A 723 -49.08 -1.27 20.67
C LYS A 723 -47.58 -0.99 20.86
N PRO A 724 -47.19 -0.13 21.81
CA PRO A 724 -48.01 0.43 22.89
C PRO A 724 -48.68 1.79 22.62
N SER A 725 -48.42 2.44 21.48
CA SER A 725 -49.00 3.76 21.17
C SER A 725 -50.37 3.70 20.49
N GLY A 726 -50.72 2.53 19.92
CA GLY A 726 -51.98 2.23 19.24
C GLY A 726 -52.50 0.83 19.58
N ALA A 727 -53.40 0.29 18.75
CA ALA A 727 -54.19 -0.90 19.04
C ALA A 727 -53.63 -2.22 18.45
N GLY A 728 -52.96 -2.19 17.30
CA GLY A 728 -52.59 -3.39 16.53
C GLY A 728 -51.29 -4.10 16.95
N TYR A 729 -50.99 -5.17 16.22
CA TYR A 729 -49.77 -5.99 16.30
C TYR A 729 -49.00 -6.05 14.96
N MET A 730 -47.76 -6.54 14.99
CA MET A 730 -46.87 -6.59 13.81
C MET A 730 -47.42 -7.43 12.63
N THR A 731 -48.31 -8.38 12.89
CA THR A 731 -49.11 -9.08 11.87
C THR A 731 -49.95 -8.10 11.06
N ASP A 732 -50.70 -7.26 11.76
CA ASP A 732 -51.67 -6.33 11.19
C ASP A 732 -50.94 -5.27 10.36
N PHE A 733 -49.74 -4.85 10.79
CA PHE A 733 -48.85 -3.98 10.02
C PHE A 733 -48.24 -4.69 8.79
N HIS A 734 -47.89 -5.98 8.87
CA HIS A 734 -47.45 -6.74 7.69
C HIS A 734 -48.57 -6.86 6.65
N ASP A 735 -49.76 -7.24 7.10
CA ASP A 735 -50.93 -7.49 6.25
C ASP A 735 -51.50 -6.18 5.67
N ALA A 736 -51.34 -5.05 6.37
CA ALA A 736 -51.56 -3.69 5.85
C ALA A 736 -50.56 -3.24 4.77
N GLY A 737 -49.55 -4.05 4.43
CA GLY A 737 -48.53 -3.75 3.41
C GLY A 737 -47.17 -3.32 3.97
N GLY A 738 -46.99 -3.26 5.29
CA GLY A 738 -45.71 -3.13 5.98
C GLY A 738 -44.85 -1.93 5.60
N MET A 739 -43.53 -2.15 5.61
CA MET A 739 -42.55 -1.10 5.28
C MET A 739 -42.75 -0.47 3.89
N PRO A 740 -43.07 -1.19 2.79
CA PRO A 740 -43.38 -0.56 1.51
C PRO A 740 -44.54 0.43 1.61
N ALA A 741 -45.65 0.05 2.25
CA ALA A 741 -46.80 0.92 2.43
C ALA A 741 -46.46 2.17 3.26
N LEU A 742 -45.73 1.99 4.38
CA LEU A 742 -45.26 3.09 5.23
C LEU A 742 -44.30 4.03 4.49
N LEU A 743 -43.32 3.51 3.77
CA LEU A 743 -42.32 4.32 3.08
C LEU A 743 -42.91 5.08 1.87
N HIS A 744 -43.94 4.53 1.21
CA HIS A 744 -44.71 5.29 0.20
C HIS A 744 -45.51 6.43 0.83
N GLN A 745 -46.11 6.26 2.02
CA GLN A 745 -46.76 7.36 2.75
C GLN A 745 -45.73 8.41 3.22
N LEU A 746 -44.56 7.97 3.71
CA LEU A 746 -43.49 8.85 4.18
C LEU A 746 -42.65 9.48 3.06
N ARG A 747 -42.91 9.16 1.78
CA ARG A 747 -42.10 9.61 0.63
C ARG A 747 -41.79 11.13 0.60
N PRO A 748 -42.69 12.05 1.02
CA PRO A 748 -42.39 13.49 1.13
C PRO A 748 -41.39 13.88 2.23
N LEU A 749 -41.13 13.00 3.20
CA LEU A 749 -40.26 13.20 4.37
C LEU A 749 -38.95 12.38 4.30
N LEU A 750 -38.73 11.66 3.19
CA LEU A 750 -37.60 10.76 3.00
C LEU A 750 -36.59 11.31 1.98
N HIS A 751 -35.31 11.15 2.29
CA HIS A 751 -34.20 11.40 1.39
C HIS A 751 -34.10 10.24 0.38
N LEU A 752 -34.78 10.37 -0.76
CA LEU A 752 -34.95 9.29 -1.74
C LEU A 752 -33.66 8.90 -2.48
N SER A 753 -32.65 9.75 -2.48
CA SER A 753 -31.33 9.50 -3.08
C SER A 753 -30.39 8.64 -2.22
N ALA A 754 -30.79 8.28 -0.99
CA ALA A 754 -30.00 7.38 -0.15
C ALA A 754 -29.82 6.01 -0.81
N ALA A 755 -28.60 5.48 -0.77
CA ALA A 755 -28.27 4.17 -1.36
C ALA A 755 -28.87 3.00 -0.57
N THR A 756 -28.94 1.82 -1.19
CA THR A 756 -29.39 0.58 -0.57
C THR A 756 -28.47 -0.60 -0.93
N ILE A 757 -28.59 -1.72 -0.21
CA ILE A 757 -27.77 -2.93 -0.39
C ILE A 757 -27.95 -3.61 -1.77
N THR A 758 -28.95 -3.20 -2.55
CA THR A 758 -29.16 -3.65 -3.94
C THR A 758 -28.50 -2.73 -4.98
N GLY A 759 -27.77 -1.69 -4.55
CA GLY A 759 -27.14 -0.70 -5.43
C GLY A 759 -28.10 0.35 -6.01
N ALA A 760 -29.41 0.17 -5.86
CA ALA A 760 -30.41 1.18 -6.21
C ALA A 760 -30.57 2.21 -5.07
N THR A 761 -31.05 3.40 -5.42
CA THR A 761 -31.50 4.40 -4.43
C THR A 761 -32.82 3.98 -3.77
N LEU A 762 -33.14 4.54 -2.61
CA LEU A 762 -34.41 4.30 -1.91
C LEU A 762 -35.63 4.69 -2.77
N GLY A 763 -35.53 5.74 -3.58
CA GLY A 763 -36.56 6.14 -4.53
C GLY A 763 -36.83 5.06 -5.57
N GLU A 764 -35.79 4.61 -6.27
CA GLU A 764 -35.89 3.53 -7.27
C GLU A 764 -36.37 2.21 -6.64
N ALA A 765 -35.93 1.89 -5.43
CA ALA A 765 -36.39 0.71 -4.69
C ALA A 765 -37.88 0.77 -4.34
N LEU A 766 -38.42 1.96 -4.04
CA LEU A 766 -39.85 2.18 -3.80
C LEU A 766 -40.67 2.14 -5.11
N ASP A 767 -40.16 2.70 -6.20
CA ASP A 767 -40.83 2.64 -7.51
C ASP A 767 -40.84 1.22 -8.09
N ALA A 768 -39.77 0.44 -7.89
CA ALA A 768 -39.73 -1.00 -8.15
C ALA A 768 -40.56 -1.85 -7.16
N CYS A 769 -41.07 -1.24 -6.09
CA CYS A 769 -41.98 -1.85 -5.11
C CYS A 769 -43.31 -1.10 -5.08
N GLY A 770 -43.92 -0.92 -6.26
CA GLY A 770 -45.20 -0.23 -6.43
C GLY A 770 -46.30 -0.78 -5.51
N PHE A 771 -46.71 0.06 -4.56
CA PHE A 771 -47.80 -0.21 -3.63
C PHE A 771 -49.06 0.56 -4.04
N ARG A 772 -50.25 0.01 -3.75
CA ARG A 772 -51.53 0.69 -3.89
C ARG A 772 -52.26 0.64 -2.55
N PRO A 773 -52.54 1.79 -1.89
CA PRO A 773 -53.34 1.82 -0.67
C PRO A 773 -54.72 1.16 -0.87
N PHE A 774 -55.18 0.48 0.18
CA PHE A 774 -56.50 -0.14 0.26
C PHE A 774 -57.11 0.12 1.64
N ALA A 775 -58.43 0.02 1.79
CA ALA A 775 -59.14 0.52 2.97
C ALA A 775 -58.61 -0.01 4.31
N ALA A 776 -58.33 -1.32 4.42
CA ALA A 776 -57.78 -1.92 5.65
C ALA A 776 -56.30 -1.58 5.91
N SER A 777 -55.55 -1.14 4.89
CA SER A 777 -54.19 -0.61 5.09
C SER A 777 -54.25 0.73 5.84
N ALA A 778 -55.19 1.61 5.47
CA ALA A 778 -55.32 2.95 6.03
C ALA A 778 -55.71 2.99 7.53
N SER A 779 -56.31 1.91 8.07
CA SER A 779 -56.60 1.80 9.51
C SER A 779 -55.39 1.41 10.36
N VAL A 780 -54.34 0.80 9.78
CA VAL A 780 -53.11 0.42 10.52
C VAL A 780 -51.93 1.32 10.15
N ILE A 781 -51.90 1.83 8.91
CA ILE A 781 -50.91 2.77 8.39
C ILE A 781 -51.67 4.03 7.96
N ARG A 782 -51.86 4.92 8.93
CA ARG A 782 -52.63 6.16 8.78
C ARG A 782 -52.00 7.08 7.71
N PRO A 783 -52.81 7.86 6.97
CA PRO A 783 -52.29 8.83 6.01
C PRO A 783 -51.71 10.06 6.73
N LEU A 784 -50.82 10.80 6.07
CA LEU A 784 -50.23 12.05 6.59
C LEU A 784 -51.28 13.12 6.98
N SER A 785 -52.49 13.05 6.41
CA SER A 785 -53.61 13.97 6.69
C SER A 785 -54.43 13.63 7.94
N ASP A 786 -54.29 12.42 8.48
CA ASP A 786 -55.04 11.93 9.66
C ASP A 786 -54.15 11.00 10.51
N PRO A 787 -53.07 11.53 11.12
CA PRO A 787 -52.12 10.72 11.88
C PRO A 787 -52.64 10.35 13.28
N LEU A 788 -52.08 9.28 13.87
CA LEU A 788 -52.38 8.86 15.24
C LEU A 788 -51.78 9.83 16.29
N TYR A 789 -50.69 10.52 15.96
CA TYR A 789 -50.12 11.61 16.76
C TYR A 789 -49.44 12.62 15.82
N PRO A 790 -49.66 13.94 15.96
CA PRO A 790 -49.38 14.90 14.88
C PRO A 790 -47.90 15.14 14.60
N ALA A 791 -47.03 15.08 15.62
CA ALA A 791 -45.58 15.18 15.47
C ALA A 791 -44.88 14.66 16.74
N ALA A 792 -43.60 14.30 16.62
CA ALA A 792 -42.70 13.98 17.73
C ALA A 792 -43.24 12.90 18.69
N SER A 793 -43.43 11.69 18.15
CA SER A 793 -43.89 10.53 18.93
C SER A 793 -42.87 10.09 19.99
N LEU A 794 -41.58 10.39 19.73
CA LEU A 794 -40.44 10.40 20.62
C LEU A 794 -39.87 11.82 20.67
N VAL A 795 -39.48 12.29 21.86
CA VAL A 795 -38.86 13.60 22.08
C VAL A 795 -37.52 13.48 22.81
N VAL A 796 -36.70 14.52 22.67
CA VAL A 796 -35.53 14.77 23.52
C VAL A 796 -35.83 15.97 24.41
N LEU A 797 -35.50 15.84 25.70
CA LEU A 797 -35.62 16.88 26.72
C LEU A 797 -34.22 17.28 27.17
N THR A 798 -34.00 18.57 27.44
CA THR A 798 -32.76 19.10 28.03
C THR A 798 -33.06 20.03 29.20
N GLY A 799 -32.09 20.28 30.06
CA GLY A 799 -32.28 21.17 31.22
C GLY A 799 -31.24 20.89 32.29
N ASN A 800 -31.38 21.50 33.47
CA ASN A 800 -30.38 21.29 34.52
C ASN A 800 -30.37 19.85 35.06
N LEU A 801 -31.50 19.12 34.99
CA LEU A 801 -31.60 17.73 35.42
C LEU A 801 -31.07 16.73 34.36
N ALA A 802 -31.02 17.14 33.09
CA ALA A 802 -30.55 16.34 31.96
C ALA A 802 -29.73 17.20 30.98
N PRO A 803 -28.51 17.64 31.36
CA PRO A 803 -27.74 18.62 30.58
C PRO A 803 -27.16 18.04 29.28
N ARG A 804 -26.93 16.72 29.20
CA ARG A 804 -26.59 16.02 27.93
C ARG A 804 -27.83 15.48 27.21
N GLY A 805 -29.01 15.65 27.81
CA GLY A 805 -30.29 15.21 27.30
C GLY A 805 -30.89 14.00 28.02
N ALA A 806 -32.19 13.82 27.80
CA ALA A 806 -33.00 12.65 28.17
C ALA A 806 -34.02 12.39 27.04
N VAL A 807 -34.57 11.19 26.95
CA VAL A 807 -35.58 10.83 25.94
C VAL A 807 -36.92 10.46 26.58
N MET A 808 -38.01 10.71 25.87
CA MET A 808 -39.36 10.38 26.33
C MET A 808 -40.24 9.97 25.14
N LYS A 809 -41.08 8.95 25.33
CA LYS A 809 -42.05 8.50 24.33
C LYS A 809 -43.37 9.25 24.48
N ALA A 810 -43.38 10.54 24.09
CA ALA A 810 -44.53 11.43 24.26
C ALA A 810 -45.84 10.84 23.68
N SER A 811 -45.78 10.11 22.56
CA SER A 811 -46.96 9.43 21.99
C SER A 811 -47.65 8.45 22.96
N ALA A 812 -46.90 7.78 23.85
CA ALA A 812 -47.41 6.72 24.73
C ALA A 812 -47.82 7.21 26.13
N SER A 813 -47.77 8.51 26.42
CA SER A 813 -48.36 9.10 27.64
C SER A 813 -49.87 8.86 27.66
N LYS A 814 -50.41 8.39 28.81
CA LYS A 814 -51.85 8.12 28.96
C LYS A 814 -52.62 9.40 29.29
N ASP A 815 -52.11 10.21 30.21
CA ASP A 815 -52.69 11.50 30.59
C ASP A 815 -51.87 12.63 29.98
N ARG A 816 -52.41 13.23 28.91
CA ARG A 816 -51.76 14.31 28.15
C ARG A 816 -51.41 15.54 29.00
N ARG A 817 -52.01 15.71 30.18
CA ARG A 817 -51.69 16.81 31.10
C ARG A 817 -50.32 16.63 31.75
N LEU A 818 -49.89 15.38 31.96
CA LEU A 818 -48.59 15.06 32.55
C LEU A 818 -47.40 15.42 31.63
N LEU A 819 -47.67 15.77 30.37
CA LEU A 819 -46.68 16.32 29.44
C LEU A 819 -46.24 17.74 29.82
N GLN A 820 -47.02 18.45 30.63
CA GLN A 820 -46.74 19.81 31.12
C GLN A 820 -46.95 19.85 32.64
N HIS A 821 -46.01 19.28 33.39
CA HIS A 821 -46.18 18.93 34.81
C HIS A 821 -45.10 19.55 35.70
N SER A 822 -45.45 19.84 36.95
CA SER A 822 -44.50 20.25 37.99
C SER A 822 -44.92 19.66 39.32
N GLY A 823 -44.01 18.96 40.02
CA GLY A 823 -44.36 18.26 41.26
C GLY A 823 -43.15 17.82 42.08
N PRO A 824 -43.35 17.48 43.37
CA PRO A 824 -42.28 17.05 44.26
C PRO A 824 -41.74 15.67 43.87
N ALA A 825 -40.41 15.51 43.92
CA ALA A 825 -39.72 14.27 43.67
C ALA A 825 -39.97 13.25 44.80
N CYS A 826 -40.29 12.02 44.42
CA CYS A 826 -40.26 10.84 45.27
C CYS A 826 -39.11 9.95 44.75
N VAL A 827 -38.01 9.90 45.49
CA VAL A 827 -36.72 9.37 45.02
C VAL A 827 -36.50 7.95 45.52
N PHE A 828 -36.02 7.09 44.63
CA PHE A 828 -35.53 5.76 44.94
C PHE A 828 -34.06 5.68 44.50
N ARG A 829 -33.17 5.31 45.42
CA ARG A 829 -31.71 5.41 45.19
C ARG A 829 -31.18 4.40 44.18
N ASP A 830 -31.84 3.25 44.09
CA ASP A 830 -31.52 2.12 43.24
C ASP A 830 -32.74 1.18 43.15
N ALA A 831 -32.64 0.11 42.35
CA ALA A 831 -33.73 -0.85 42.15
C ALA A 831 -34.12 -1.64 43.42
N ALA A 832 -33.20 -1.85 44.37
CA ALA A 832 -33.48 -2.52 45.65
C ALA A 832 -34.06 -1.55 46.69
N ASP A 833 -33.83 -0.24 46.56
CA ASP A 833 -34.53 0.80 47.29
C ASP A 833 -35.98 0.97 46.80
N LEU A 834 -36.19 0.98 45.47
CA LEU A 834 -37.53 0.92 44.86
C LEU A 834 -38.32 -0.28 45.36
N ALA A 835 -37.75 -1.49 45.26
CA ALA A 835 -38.41 -2.74 45.65
C ALA A 835 -38.80 -2.80 47.14
N ARG A 836 -38.15 -2.02 48.01
CA ARG A 836 -38.50 -1.91 49.43
C ARG A 836 -39.52 -0.80 49.72
N ARG A 837 -39.37 0.39 49.09
CA ARG A 837 -40.17 1.59 49.40
C ARG A 837 -41.47 1.74 48.60
N VAL A 838 -41.57 1.23 47.37
CA VAL A 838 -42.63 1.67 46.42
C VAL A 838 -44.07 1.35 46.87
N ASP A 839 -44.27 0.25 47.60
CA ASP A 839 -45.57 -0.16 48.14
C ASP A 839 -45.71 0.08 49.66
N ASP A 840 -44.79 0.85 50.25
CA ASP A 840 -44.82 1.23 51.67
C ASP A 840 -46.03 2.17 51.97
N PRO A 841 -46.89 1.83 52.95
CA PRO A 841 -47.98 2.70 53.39
C PRO A 841 -47.53 4.12 53.75
N ASP A 842 -46.35 4.27 54.36
CA ASP A 842 -45.83 5.55 54.88
C ASP A 842 -45.02 6.34 53.84
N LEU A 843 -44.80 5.79 52.64
CA LEU A 843 -44.13 6.50 51.53
C LEU A 843 -44.88 7.81 51.21
N ARG A 844 -44.20 8.95 51.33
CA ARG A 844 -44.75 10.27 51.01
C ARG A 844 -44.80 10.47 49.49
N VAL A 845 -45.93 10.13 48.89
CA VAL A 845 -46.18 10.22 47.45
C VAL A 845 -47.66 10.54 47.19
N SER A 846 -47.93 11.41 46.21
CA SER A 846 -49.28 11.75 45.74
C SER A 846 -49.39 11.51 44.23
N ARG A 847 -50.60 11.63 43.67
CA ARG A 847 -50.85 11.57 42.22
C ARG A 847 -50.04 12.57 41.39
N ASP A 848 -49.59 13.67 42.01
CA ASP A 848 -48.86 14.77 41.36
C ASP A 848 -47.34 14.71 41.63
N SER A 849 -46.86 13.74 42.42
CA SER A 849 -45.44 13.50 42.64
C SER A 849 -44.74 13.00 41.38
N VAL A 850 -43.47 13.40 41.21
CA VAL A 850 -42.58 12.87 40.16
C VAL A 850 -41.80 11.71 40.75
N LEU A 851 -41.95 10.49 40.21
CA LEU A 851 -41.19 9.34 40.70
C LEU A 851 -39.80 9.31 40.05
N VAL A 852 -38.74 9.29 40.85
CA VAL A 852 -37.34 9.36 40.38
C VAL A 852 -36.60 8.10 40.77
N LEU A 853 -35.96 7.43 39.82
CA LEU A 853 -35.08 6.29 40.08
C LEU A 853 -33.65 6.62 39.63
N GLN A 854 -32.74 6.57 40.60
CA GLN A 854 -31.31 6.82 40.42
C GLN A 854 -30.55 5.50 40.21
N ASN A 855 -29.33 5.62 39.68
CA ASN A 855 -28.33 4.56 39.60
C ASN A 855 -28.78 3.33 38.81
N ILE A 856 -29.62 3.52 37.79
CA ILE A 856 -29.97 2.48 36.80
C ILE A 856 -29.50 2.80 35.37
N GLY A 857 -28.53 3.72 35.25
CA GLY A 857 -27.81 4.02 34.01
C GLY A 857 -26.80 2.94 33.60
N PRO A 858 -25.97 3.22 32.56
CA PRO A 858 -24.91 2.32 32.09
C PRO A 858 -24.01 1.76 33.19
N ARG A 859 -23.42 2.61 34.04
CA ARG A 859 -22.44 2.23 35.08
C ARG A 859 -23.10 1.93 36.42
N GLY A 860 -24.20 2.62 36.77
CA GLY A 860 -24.89 2.49 38.05
C GLY A 860 -25.47 1.10 38.32
N HIS A 861 -26.40 0.65 37.46
CA HIS A 861 -26.92 -0.73 37.48
C HIS A 861 -26.38 -1.47 36.24
N PRO A 862 -25.07 -1.77 36.19
CA PRO A 862 -24.29 -2.24 35.03
C PRO A 862 -25.09 -2.79 33.86
N GLY A 863 -25.11 -2.05 32.76
CA GLY A 863 -25.85 -2.42 31.55
C GLY A 863 -27.14 -1.66 31.31
N MET A 864 -27.52 -0.69 32.15
CA MET A 864 -28.69 0.17 31.92
C MET A 864 -29.99 -0.65 31.75
N PRO A 865 -30.55 -1.26 32.81
CA PRO A 865 -31.72 -2.14 32.72
C PRO A 865 -33.00 -1.43 32.24
N GLU A 866 -34.00 -2.21 31.84
CA GLU A 866 -35.33 -1.73 31.40
C GLU A 866 -36.26 -1.37 32.58
N ALA A 867 -35.69 -0.89 33.69
CA ALA A 867 -36.35 -0.64 34.98
C ALA A 867 -36.89 0.80 35.15
N GLY A 868 -36.71 1.68 34.16
CA GLY A 868 -37.17 3.08 34.19
C GLY A 868 -38.71 3.24 34.09
N LEU A 869 -39.44 2.18 33.74
CA LEU A 869 -40.89 2.12 33.97
C LEU A 869 -41.15 1.79 35.45
N LEU A 870 -41.03 2.78 36.33
CA LEU A 870 -41.41 2.63 37.73
C LEU A 870 -42.91 2.24 37.81
N PRO A 871 -43.29 1.26 38.63
CA PRO A 871 -44.70 0.96 38.88
C PRO A 871 -45.35 2.10 39.66
N VAL A 872 -46.64 2.35 39.41
CA VAL A 872 -47.44 3.26 40.26
C VAL A 872 -47.65 2.57 41.62
N PRO A 873 -47.35 3.22 42.76
CA PRO A 873 -47.57 2.68 44.10
C PRO A 873 -48.98 2.11 44.28
N ARG A 874 -49.13 0.91 44.88
CA ARG A 874 -50.44 0.23 45.00
C ARG A 874 -51.55 1.06 45.62
N LYS A 875 -51.23 2.02 46.51
CA LYS A 875 -52.22 2.94 47.10
C LYS A 875 -52.82 3.88 46.05
N LEU A 876 -51.98 4.55 45.26
CA LEU A 876 -52.42 5.42 44.15
C LEU A 876 -53.10 4.62 43.03
N ALA A 877 -52.62 3.41 42.73
CA ALA A 877 -53.26 2.54 41.75
C ALA A 877 -54.69 2.11 42.17
N ARG A 878 -54.95 1.90 43.46
CA ARG A 878 -56.30 1.66 44.02
C ARG A 878 -57.21 2.88 43.96
N GLU A 879 -56.64 4.08 43.94
CA GLU A 879 -57.34 5.36 43.74
C GLU A 879 -57.61 5.67 42.25
N GLY A 880 -57.22 4.78 41.33
CA GLY A 880 -57.41 4.96 39.89
C GLY A 880 -56.32 5.76 39.18
N VAL A 881 -55.15 5.96 39.80
CA VAL A 881 -54.00 6.60 39.14
C VAL A 881 -53.34 5.63 38.18
N GLU A 882 -53.55 5.84 36.88
CA GLU A 882 -53.02 4.98 35.80
C GLU A 882 -51.65 5.42 35.23
N ASP A 883 -51.26 6.67 35.46
CA ASP A 883 -50.03 7.28 34.94
C ASP A 883 -49.52 8.36 35.91
N MET A 884 -48.20 8.55 35.92
CA MET A 884 -47.45 9.52 36.72
C MET A 884 -46.16 9.87 35.97
N VAL A 885 -45.66 11.09 36.14
CA VAL A 885 -44.34 11.47 35.61
C VAL A 885 -43.26 10.64 36.30
N ARG A 886 -42.45 9.96 35.49
CA ARG A 886 -41.39 9.05 35.93
C ARG A 886 -40.07 9.43 35.27
N VAL A 887 -38.99 9.52 36.03
CA VAL A 887 -37.67 10.00 35.58
C VAL A 887 -36.58 9.02 36.00
N SER A 888 -35.72 8.61 35.07
CA SER A 888 -34.55 7.78 35.39
C SER A 888 -33.39 7.92 34.39
N ASP A 889 -32.19 7.56 34.84
CA ASP A 889 -31.02 7.34 33.99
C ASP A 889 -31.08 6.02 33.18
N GLY A 890 -32.04 5.15 33.48
CA GLY A 890 -32.19 3.84 32.84
C GLY A 890 -33.00 3.82 31.54
N ARG A 891 -33.45 2.61 31.18
CA ARG A 891 -34.27 2.34 29.99
C ARG A 891 -35.65 1.83 30.38
N MET A 892 -36.56 1.71 29.41
CA MET A 892 -37.77 0.90 29.55
C MET A 892 -37.88 -0.05 28.36
N SER A 893 -38.75 -1.05 28.46
CA SER A 893 -39.03 -1.90 27.31
C SER A 893 -39.85 -1.15 26.27
N GLY A 894 -39.60 -1.37 24.98
CA GLY A 894 -40.28 -0.60 23.92
C GLY A 894 -41.79 -0.83 23.84
N THR A 895 -42.30 -1.88 24.51
CA THR A 895 -43.71 -2.20 24.72
C THR A 895 -44.35 -1.48 25.93
N ALA A 896 -43.60 -0.66 26.66
CA ALA A 896 -44.10 0.14 27.78
C ALA A 896 -44.82 1.42 27.30
N GLY A 897 -45.70 1.94 28.16
CA GLY A 897 -46.39 3.20 27.98
C GLY A 897 -46.62 3.92 29.31
N GLY A 898 -47.04 5.18 29.23
CA GLY A 898 -47.08 6.14 30.33
C GLY A 898 -46.08 7.29 30.13
N THR A 899 -46.12 8.25 31.05
CA THR A 899 -45.36 9.50 30.98
C THR A 899 -43.96 9.32 31.60
N VAL A 900 -43.08 8.66 30.84
CA VAL A 900 -41.75 8.22 31.30
C VAL A 900 -40.61 8.92 30.56
N VAL A 901 -39.72 9.55 31.32
CA VAL A 901 -38.45 10.16 30.90
C VAL A 901 -37.30 9.23 31.27
N LEU A 902 -36.41 8.99 30.32
CA LEU A 902 -35.40 7.94 30.34
C LEU A 902 -34.05 8.45 29.84
N HIS A 903 -33.01 7.67 30.07
CA HIS A 903 -31.67 7.92 29.53
C HIS A 903 -31.11 9.30 29.96
N VAL A 904 -31.54 9.80 31.13
CA VAL A 904 -31.07 11.07 31.70
C VAL A 904 -29.55 11.01 31.82
N SER A 905 -28.87 11.88 31.05
CA SER A 905 -27.42 11.88 30.90
C SER A 905 -26.83 13.21 31.38
N PRO A 906 -25.75 13.21 32.20
CA PRO A 906 -25.07 12.04 32.77
C PRO A 906 -25.92 11.24 33.76
N GLU A 907 -25.73 9.91 33.80
CA GLU A 907 -26.42 9.02 34.74
C GLU A 907 -26.12 9.37 36.21
N ALA A 908 -26.99 8.96 37.14
CA ALA A 908 -26.87 9.35 38.54
C ALA A 908 -25.59 8.83 39.23
N SER A 909 -24.95 7.77 38.72
CA SER A 909 -23.68 7.29 39.29
C SER A 909 -22.49 8.18 38.96
N GLU A 910 -22.57 9.06 37.95
CA GLU A 910 -21.53 10.05 37.69
C GLU A 910 -21.57 11.16 38.74
N VAL A 911 -20.40 11.55 39.26
CA VAL A 911 -20.26 12.42 40.44
C VAL A 911 -20.93 13.79 40.24
N GLU A 912 -20.79 14.34 39.04
CA GLU A 912 -21.30 15.64 38.62
C GLU A 912 -22.78 15.60 38.19
N SER A 913 -23.44 14.44 38.25
CA SER A 913 -24.83 14.30 37.78
C SER A 913 -25.82 14.97 38.73
N VAL A 914 -26.57 15.94 38.18
CA VAL A 914 -27.66 16.61 38.88
C VAL A 914 -28.75 15.62 39.29
N LEU A 915 -29.01 14.56 38.51
CA LEU A 915 -29.95 13.49 38.86
C LEU A 915 -29.54 12.78 40.16
N GLY A 916 -28.24 12.56 40.37
CA GLY A 916 -27.69 11.90 41.57
C GLY A 916 -27.73 12.75 42.85
N VAL A 917 -28.07 14.04 42.77
CA VAL A 917 -28.21 14.94 43.94
C VAL A 917 -29.64 15.39 44.22
N VAL A 918 -30.62 14.89 43.47
CA VAL A 918 -32.06 15.03 43.78
C VAL A 918 -32.40 14.28 45.08
N ARG A 919 -33.25 14.88 45.91
CA ARG A 919 -33.71 14.41 47.23
C ARG A 919 -35.23 14.41 47.27
N ASP A 920 -35.81 13.60 48.17
CA ASP A 920 -37.26 13.56 48.40
C ASP A 920 -37.80 14.99 48.68
N GLY A 921 -38.76 15.45 47.87
CA GLY A 921 -39.40 16.76 48.00
C GLY A 921 -38.88 17.87 47.09
N ASP A 922 -37.73 17.71 46.39
CA ASP A 922 -37.30 18.70 45.39
C ASP A 922 -38.32 18.78 44.24
N VAL A 923 -38.68 19.97 43.77
CA VAL A 923 -39.69 20.11 42.69
C VAL A 923 -39.05 19.87 41.32
N ILE A 924 -39.58 18.93 40.54
CA ILE A 924 -39.18 18.66 39.15
C ILE A 924 -40.27 19.16 38.20
N ARG A 925 -39.86 19.90 37.18
CA ARG A 925 -40.68 20.39 36.07
C ARG A 925 -40.36 19.62 34.79
N LEU A 926 -41.40 19.03 34.20
CA LEU A 926 -41.43 18.49 32.85
C LEU A 926 -42.25 19.45 31.97
N ASP A 927 -41.61 20.03 30.96
CA ASP A 927 -42.22 20.94 29.99
C ASP A 927 -41.93 20.43 28.58
N LEU A 928 -42.91 19.74 27.98
CA LEU A 928 -42.76 19.12 26.67
C LEU A 928 -42.66 20.17 25.55
N GLU A 929 -43.32 21.31 25.69
CA GLU A 929 -43.35 22.34 24.65
C GLU A 929 -41.99 23.04 24.51
N GLY A 930 -41.43 23.50 25.63
CA GLY A 930 -40.07 24.05 25.71
C GLY A 930 -38.94 23.01 25.64
N ARG A 931 -39.28 21.70 25.60
CA ARG A 931 -38.34 20.56 25.72
C ARG A 931 -37.50 20.60 27.00
N ARG A 932 -38.07 21.08 28.10
CA ARG A 932 -37.37 21.24 29.38
C ARG A 932 -37.61 20.08 30.34
N LEU A 933 -36.52 19.61 30.94
CA LEU A 933 -36.52 18.80 32.15
C LEU A 933 -35.62 19.48 33.19
N ASP A 934 -36.23 20.15 34.16
CA ASP A 934 -35.51 20.93 35.18
C ASP A 934 -35.92 20.52 36.59
N VAL A 935 -34.95 20.46 37.51
CA VAL A 935 -35.19 20.49 38.96
C VAL A 935 -35.12 21.95 39.44
N LEU A 936 -36.12 22.41 40.17
CA LEU A 936 -36.29 23.82 40.56
C LEU A 936 -35.47 24.16 41.81
N LEU A 937 -34.15 23.99 41.70
CA LEU A 937 -33.14 24.35 42.69
C LEU A 937 -32.22 25.45 42.13
N GLY A 938 -31.73 26.33 43.01
CA GLY A 938 -30.70 27.31 42.63
C GLY A 938 -29.37 26.64 42.32
N GLU A 939 -28.59 27.20 41.39
CA GLU A 939 -27.31 26.61 40.95
C GLU A 939 -26.31 26.43 42.10
N GLU A 940 -26.32 27.31 43.09
CA GLU A 940 -25.47 27.21 44.28
C GLU A 940 -25.81 25.98 45.15
N GLU A 941 -27.10 25.66 45.30
CA GLU A 941 -27.57 24.46 46.02
C GLU A 941 -27.16 23.19 45.26
N ILE A 942 -27.36 23.17 43.93
CA ILE A 942 -26.93 22.04 43.08
C ILE A 942 -25.41 21.83 43.21
N ARG A 943 -24.63 22.91 43.08
CA ARG A 943 -23.16 22.87 43.20
C ARG A 943 -22.70 22.42 44.59
N ARG A 944 -23.35 22.89 45.66
CA ARG A 944 -23.05 22.46 47.04
C ARG A 944 -23.32 20.97 47.22
N ARG A 945 -24.46 20.46 46.75
CA ARG A 945 -24.78 19.02 46.83
C ARG A 945 -23.84 18.14 46.01
N ILE A 946 -23.32 18.63 44.88
CA ILE A 946 -22.32 17.92 44.07
C ILE A 946 -20.98 17.84 44.83
N GLU A 947 -20.49 18.91 45.45
CA GLU A 947 -19.25 18.83 46.23
C GLU A 947 -19.43 18.04 47.55
N GLU A 948 -20.58 18.18 48.24
CA GLU A 948 -20.97 17.31 49.38
C GLU A 948 -20.83 15.82 49.01
N ARG A 949 -21.29 15.46 47.80
CA ARG A 949 -21.18 14.10 47.25
C ARG A 949 -19.75 13.74 46.87
N ARG A 950 -19.04 14.61 46.16
CA ARG A 950 -17.65 14.40 45.71
C ARG A 950 -16.71 14.18 46.90
N GLU A 951 -16.90 14.91 48.00
CA GLU A 951 -16.23 14.63 49.27
C GLU A 951 -16.63 13.29 49.88
N ALA A 952 -17.93 12.95 49.93
CA ALA A 952 -18.40 11.69 50.48
C ALA A 952 -17.87 10.47 49.71
N GLU A 953 -17.69 10.58 48.40
CA GLU A 953 -17.10 9.53 47.55
C GLU A 953 -15.58 9.44 47.72
N ARG A 954 -14.86 10.57 47.86
CA ARG A 954 -13.43 10.57 48.25
C ARG A 954 -13.20 9.84 49.57
N ARG A 955 -13.95 10.22 50.62
CA ARG A 955 -13.87 9.61 51.95
C ARG A 955 -14.23 8.11 51.94
N ARG A 956 -15.11 7.67 51.04
CA ARG A 956 -15.41 6.24 50.82
C ARG A 956 -14.25 5.50 50.18
N ALA A 957 -13.63 6.06 49.14
CA ALA A 957 -12.48 5.45 48.48
C ALA A 957 -11.27 5.32 49.44
N GLU A 958 -11.03 6.37 50.25
CA GLU A 958 -10.04 6.35 51.34
C GLU A 958 -10.35 5.26 52.38
N ALA A 959 -11.61 5.15 52.81
CA ALA A 959 -12.02 4.12 53.77
C ALA A 959 -11.90 2.69 53.21
N GLU A 960 -12.30 2.45 51.95
CA GLU A 960 -12.15 1.14 51.29
C GLU A 960 -10.67 0.75 51.12
N GLU A 961 -9.77 1.71 50.92
CA GLU A 961 -8.33 1.48 50.83
C GLU A 961 -7.71 1.13 52.20
N VAL A 962 -8.13 1.82 53.27
CA VAL A 962 -7.73 1.51 54.66
C VAL A 962 -8.28 0.15 55.12
N ASP A 963 -9.54 -0.17 54.84
CA ASP A 963 -10.17 -1.42 55.28
C ASP A 963 -9.63 -2.63 54.51
N ALA A 964 -9.28 -2.48 53.23
CA ALA A 964 -8.55 -3.50 52.47
C ALA A 964 -7.16 -3.78 53.05
N ALA A 965 -6.41 -2.73 53.43
CA ALA A 965 -5.11 -2.85 54.07
C ALA A 965 -5.21 -3.50 55.46
N ALA A 966 -6.18 -3.09 56.29
CA ALA A 966 -6.40 -3.61 57.64
C ALA A 966 -6.86 -5.08 57.65
N ALA A 967 -7.71 -5.49 56.70
CA ALA A 967 -8.23 -6.85 56.62
C ALA A 967 -7.27 -7.86 55.96
N GLY A 968 -6.11 -7.43 55.45
CA GLY A 968 -5.20 -8.26 54.65
C GLY A 968 -5.83 -8.78 53.34
N ARG A 969 -6.93 -8.15 52.90
CA ARG A 969 -7.70 -8.58 51.73
C ARG A 969 -7.16 -7.86 50.50
N LEU A 970 -6.65 -8.63 49.55
CA LEU A 970 -6.38 -8.14 48.19
C LEU A 970 -7.57 -7.32 47.69
N LYS A 971 -7.31 -6.03 47.38
CA LYS A 971 -8.30 -5.08 46.83
C LYS A 971 -9.10 -5.79 45.74
N VAL A 972 -10.43 -5.83 45.85
CA VAL A 972 -11.28 -6.69 45.02
C VAL A 972 -11.39 -6.11 43.60
N VAL A 973 -10.32 -6.28 42.83
CA VAL A 973 -10.26 -5.96 41.41
C VAL A 973 -11.31 -6.81 40.71
N ARG A 974 -12.40 -6.17 40.28
CA ARG A 974 -13.39 -6.79 39.40
C ARG A 974 -12.64 -7.39 38.20
N ARG A 975 -12.97 -8.63 37.82
CA ARG A 975 -12.24 -9.39 36.78
C ARG A 975 -13.17 -9.82 35.66
N GLY A 976 -12.58 -10.10 34.49
CA GLY A 976 -13.34 -10.45 33.29
C GLY A 976 -14.16 -9.28 32.75
N TYR A 977 -15.15 -9.60 31.91
CA TYR A 977 -15.93 -8.62 31.13
C TYR A 977 -16.50 -7.46 31.96
N ARG A 978 -16.90 -7.68 33.21
CA ARG A 978 -17.46 -6.62 34.07
C ARG A 978 -16.50 -5.45 34.28
N ALA A 979 -15.20 -5.70 34.39
CA ALA A 979 -14.20 -4.67 34.60
C ALA A 979 -13.69 -4.01 33.31
N LEU A 980 -13.95 -4.63 32.14
CA LEU A 980 -13.86 -3.94 30.86
C LEU A 980 -15.03 -2.97 30.73
N TYR A 981 -16.25 -3.47 30.98
CA TYR A 981 -17.49 -2.68 30.87
C TYR A 981 -17.48 -1.45 31.79
N ASP A 982 -17.18 -1.62 33.09
CA ASP A 982 -17.15 -0.52 34.08
C ASP A 982 -16.15 0.60 33.72
N LYS A 983 -15.09 0.28 32.96
CA LYS A 983 -14.07 1.25 32.53
C LYS A 983 -14.46 1.97 31.25
N CYS A 984 -14.84 1.20 30.24
CA CYS A 984 -14.90 1.64 28.84
C CYS A 984 -16.28 2.08 28.38
N VAL A 985 -17.36 1.81 29.12
CA VAL A 985 -18.70 2.20 28.66
C VAL A 985 -18.93 3.71 28.71
N ASN A 986 -19.40 4.29 27.61
CA ASN A 986 -19.79 5.69 27.50
C ASN A 986 -21.25 5.91 27.95
N GLN A 987 -21.75 7.16 27.89
CA GLN A 987 -23.10 7.50 28.36
C GLN A 987 -24.18 7.21 27.31
N ALA A 988 -25.46 7.27 27.72
CA ALA A 988 -26.57 6.82 26.88
C ALA A 988 -26.79 7.70 25.64
N ASP A 989 -26.49 9.00 25.72
CA ASP A 989 -26.46 9.97 24.62
C ASP A 989 -25.31 9.75 23.63
N GLU A 990 -24.30 8.97 24.00
CA GLU A 990 -23.22 8.50 23.11
C GLU A 990 -23.45 7.06 22.61
N GLY A 991 -24.52 6.41 23.07
CA GLY A 991 -24.96 5.08 22.66
C GLY A 991 -24.69 3.94 23.65
N ALA A 992 -24.17 4.22 24.85
CA ALA A 992 -23.75 3.23 25.87
C ALA A 992 -22.84 2.11 25.30
N ASP A 993 -21.95 2.49 24.39
CA ASP A 993 -20.96 1.66 23.71
C ASP A 993 -19.60 1.72 24.43
N PHE A 994 -18.62 0.94 23.99
CA PHE A 994 -17.24 1.06 24.47
C PHE A 994 -16.47 2.15 23.72
N ASP A 995 -15.83 3.05 24.46
CA ASP A 995 -14.96 4.11 23.97
C ASP A 995 -13.97 3.64 22.89
N PHE A 996 -13.21 2.58 23.17
CA PHE A 996 -12.20 1.99 22.27
C PHE A 996 -12.78 1.27 21.04
N LEU A 997 -14.09 1.01 20.99
CA LEU A 997 -14.76 0.46 19.81
C LEU A 997 -15.42 1.53 18.93
N THR A 998 -15.51 2.79 19.40
CA THR A 998 -16.02 3.89 18.56
C THR A 998 -15.04 4.22 17.42
N ALA A 999 -15.51 4.90 16.39
CA ALA A 999 -14.67 5.41 15.30
C ALA A 999 -13.64 6.47 15.75
N ARG A 1000 -13.69 6.91 17.01
CA ARG A 1000 -12.71 7.81 17.66
C ARG A 1000 -12.00 7.12 18.84
N GLY A 1001 -11.95 5.78 18.83
CA GLY A 1001 -11.20 4.97 19.78
C GLY A 1001 -9.69 5.26 19.75
N ILE A 1002 -8.99 4.73 20.76
CA ILE A 1002 -7.56 4.94 21.04
C ILE A 1002 -6.67 4.20 20.03
#